data_AF-A0A814CFN8-F1
#
_entry.id   AF-A0A814CFN8-F1
#
_cell.length_a   1.000
_cell.length_b   1.000
_cell.length_c   1.000
_cell.angle_alpha   90.00
_cell.angle_beta   90.00
_cell.angle_gamma   90.00
#
_symmetry.space_group_name_H-M   'P 1'
#
loop_
_entity.id
_entity.type
_entity.pdbx_description
1 polymer ?
#
loop_
_entity_poly.entity_id
_entity_poly.type
_entity_poly.pdbx_seq_one_letter_code
_entity_poly.pdbx_strand_id
1 'polypeptide(L)'
;MSDFWTQLIEYTNVVENETSDIDNPEHLLSKLLTHAEHEQELLEAQFNPISTTTKENLSIVSQLQNGISMTKKLLEQHEQLRIQERKLAIEIKSHENKAELIAQDFRTTVKRLNNTARIIDYLHCLETLLKYSSALETSLSTESLDESLSIYCKLAHLTELVLDTSTEHLRSYSVNLTLYWYEQLKTVIDSGMEKILNLIEFPYVHKMSSNHLSELFDTNRDKLKEELKYLLKLHLPNHIKHDDVQPRLRFIGWKPIPLVIQMLLKGFITRFNFHFYGKQKTNDRRKPEWYLNQIVSWILDHDYFLTEQLQPLINEFSDVSPINVKVEFIRGLIELIIVKLDSQITSILIDTSLFTHYIEEILIFSQRLFEKDIDYPYNLPNCMNLLCDEIVFEKWFQVEQDVSRTKLDKIFQSPTAHQSVYERMLERAPDEIKISECAETFLTLLHAMEDRYRHVPYPSCSLRLFSLQLDLFDEFLRDLKFSLNIEQQDIDPLSKHFCSILNSVVYIADVIQQWKNRSHYQRLQYLYDEYKVFIKKYGTDNLDEENLNMIQIDSTLAQQFDLIQLNKENNFVTASIFDHLLEQYRDEEETDCNIIVNHIVSLLKTKSRRYINEKWSTMPNPKDYFNMSISPSAIDILLELQTIFSNLSINLVKNVSNEIRARVTMEFDEYLFNWIVNDHTFNEGGASQFLFDINRGWSRIANDHVSQLFNKCRESALLLTMPIGSALLLVDALQQELSIKSLSNVSSKDSLVSSPLPSALHEMGIHHLSEFGAGQVLQRRLDLTNC
;
A
#
# COMPACT_ATOMS: atom_id res chain seq x y z
N MET A 1 -35.38 35.74 66.92
CA MET A 1 -36.42 36.74 66.60
C MET A 1 -35.69 38.00 66.13
N SER A 2 -35.09 38.03 64.94
CA SER A 2 -35.65 37.68 63.62
C SER A 2 -36.87 38.52 63.19
N ASP A 3 -37.15 39.62 63.89
CA ASP A 3 -38.11 40.64 63.42
C ASP A 3 -37.45 42.02 63.22
N PHE A 4 -36.28 42.28 63.81
CA PHE A 4 -35.56 43.55 63.65
C PHE A 4 -34.76 43.65 62.34
N TRP A 5 -34.38 42.52 61.75
CA TRP A 5 -33.64 42.47 60.48
C TRP A 5 -34.51 42.18 59.26
N THR A 6 -35.80 41.93 59.49
CA THR A 6 -36.72 41.45 58.46
C THR A 6 -37.87 42.42 58.26
N GLN A 7 -38.20 43.26 59.25
CA GLN A 7 -38.92 44.52 59.05
C GLN A 7 -37.99 45.61 58.50
N LEU A 8 -37.43 45.35 57.33
CA LEU A 8 -38.11 45.74 56.09
C LEU A 8 -37.44 47.09 55.67
N ILE A 9 -36.31 47.17 54.97
CA ILE A 9 -35.97 46.52 53.68
C ILE A 9 -37.12 46.55 52.64
N GLU A 10 -38.36 46.55 53.10
CA GLU A 10 -39.62 46.71 52.35
C GLU A 10 -40.38 47.98 52.82
N TYR A 11 -39.84 48.69 53.82
CA TYR A 11 -39.85 50.13 54.07
C TYR A 11 -39.88 50.94 52.78
N THR A 12 -38.72 51.37 52.30
CA THR A 12 -38.66 52.36 51.23
C THR A 12 -37.18 52.65 50.93
N ASN A 13 -36.48 52.23 49.86
CA ASN A 13 -36.87 51.80 48.52
C ASN A 13 -37.97 52.66 47.85
N VAL A 14 -38.30 53.82 48.45
CA VAL A 14 -39.20 54.87 47.95
C VAL A 14 -38.57 56.27 48.09
N VAL A 15 -37.28 56.39 48.44
CA VAL A 15 -36.54 57.67 48.29
C VAL A 15 -35.44 57.56 47.21
N GLU A 16 -35.46 56.47 46.45
CA GLU A 16 -34.78 56.36 45.14
C GLU A 16 -35.63 56.94 43.99
N ASN A 17 -36.75 57.60 44.29
CA ASN A 17 -37.51 58.41 43.34
C ASN A 17 -37.78 59.79 43.95
N GLU A 18 -37.30 60.83 43.29
CA GLU A 18 -37.78 62.21 43.44
C GLU A 18 -37.48 62.93 44.77
N THR A 19 -36.20 63.21 45.04
CA THR A 19 -35.72 64.51 45.57
C THR A 19 -34.21 64.56 45.33
N SER A 20 -33.67 64.93 44.16
CA SER A 20 -33.65 66.30 43.62
C SER A 20 -33.59 67.36 44.73
N ASP A 21 -32.50 68.15 44.72
CA ASP A 21 -32.19 69.26 45.62
C ASP A 21 -31.60 68.91 46.99
N ILE A 22 -30.32 68.54 47.04
CA ILE A 22 -29.32 69.32 47.82
C ILE A 22 -28.00 69.35 47.03
N ASP A 23 -28.10 69.60 45.73
CA ASP A 23 -26.98 69.68 44.81
C ASP A 23 -26.57 71.14 44.62
N ASN A 24 -26.49 71.88 45.71
CA ASN A 24 -25.79 73.15 45.69
C ASN A 24 -25.52 73.63 47.13
N PRO A 25 -24.27 73.66 47.59
CA PRO A 25 -23.90 74.40 48.79
C PRO A 25 -24.43 75.84 48.75
N GLU A 26 -24.61 76.42 47.56
CA GLU A 26 -25.19 77.75 47.35
C GLU A 26 -26.67 77.84 47.76
N HIS A 27 -27.47 76.77 47.67
CA HIS A 27 -28.89 76.81 48.07
C HIS A 27 -29.05 76.69 49.59
N LEU A 28 -28.17 75.92 50.24
CA LEU A 28 -28.11 75.90 51.71
C LEU A 28 -27.57 77.22 52.25
N LEU A 29 -26.56 77.80 51.58
CA LEU A 29 -26.02 79.12 51.91
C LEU A 29 -27.02 80.25 51.65
N SER A 30 -27.77 80.23 50.55
CA SER A 30 -28.74 81.28 50.24
C SER A 30 -29.95 81.25 51.17
N LYS A 31 -30.39 80.06 51.63
CA LYS A 31 -31.40 79.93 52.68
C LYS A 31 -30.90 80.44 54.03
N LEU A 32 -29.64 80.19 54.38
CA LEU A 32 -29.04 80.74 55.60
C LEU A 32 -28.83 82.26 55.51
N LEU A 33 -28.52 82.79 54.32
CA LEU A 33 -28.36 84.23 54.08
C LEU A 33 -29.70 84.96 54.18
N THR A 34 -30.75 84.45 53.51
CA THR A 34 -32.09 85.05 53.53
C THR A 34 -32.71 84.99 54.93
N HIS A 35 -32.42 83.94 55.71
CA HIS A 35 -32.87 83.86 57.09
C HIS A 35 -32.17 84.89 58.00
N ALA A 36 -30.87 85.15 57.78
CA ALA A 36 -30.10 86.15 58.51
C ALA A 36 -30.50 87.60 58.14
N GLU A 37 -30.80 87.86 56.87
CA GLU A 37 -31.27 89.17 56.39
C GLU A 37 -32.67 89.52 56.95
N HIS A 38 -33.56 88.54 57.08
CA HIS A 38 -34.89 88.76 57.65
C HIS A 38 -34.89 89.05 59.16
N GLU A 39 -33.99 88.41 59.93
CA GLU A 39 -33.80 88.76 61.34
C GLU A 39 -33.19 90.16 61.50
N GLN A 40 -32.33 90.58 60.57
CA GLN A 40 -31.72 91.91 60.56
C GLN A 40 -32.78 93.02 60.35
N GLU A 41 -33.71 92.86 59.41
CA GLU A 41 -34.79 93.84 59.19
C GLU A 41 -35.72 93.99 60.41
N LEU A 42 -36.01 92.89 61.11
CA LEU A 42 -36.80 92.90 62.35
C LEU A 42 -36.09 93.61 63.50
N LEU A 43 -34.76 93.46 63.59
CA LEU A 43 -33.94 94.11 64.62
C LEU A 43 -33.70 95.60 64.32
N GLU A 44 -33.52 95.97 63.05
CA GLU A 44 -33.30 97.37 62.64
C GLU A 44 -34.59 98.21 62.78
N ALA A 45 -35.77 97.62 62.54
CA ALA A 45 -37.05 98.30 62.71
C ALA A 45 -37.41 98.64 64.17
N GLN A 46 -36.83 97.92 65.16
CA GLN A 46 -37.12 98.14 66.58
C GLN A 46 -36.12 99.08 67.29
N PHE A 47 -35.05 99.55 66.63
CA PHE A 47 -33.94 100.24 67.31
C PHE A 47 -33.59 101.67 66.83
N ASN A 48 -34.45 102.31 66.04
CA ASN A 48 -34.35 103.74 65.70
C ASN A 48 -35.56 104.47 66.33
N PRO A 49 -35.48 105.22 67.46
CA PRO A 49 -34.33 105.93 68.03
C PRO A 49 -34.25 105.92 69.60
N ILE A 50 -33.20 106.53 70.17
CA ILE A 50 -33.07 106.98 71.59
C ILE A 50 -32.56 105.95 72.61
N SER A 51 -31.22 105.92 72.69
CA SER A 51 -30.39 105.92 73.91
C SER A 51 -30.55 104.81 74.98
N THR A 52 -29.38 104.23 75.30
CA THR A 52 -28.96 103.59 76.57
C THR A 52 -29.23 102.09 76.80
N THR A 53 -28.10 101.33 76.87
CA THR A 53 -27.84 100.12 77.71
C THR A 53 -28.66 98.83 77.42
N THR A 54 -28.15 97.59 77.33
CA THR A 54 -26.96 96.93 77.94
C THR A 54 -26.59 95.57 77.28
N LYS A 55 -25.33 95.47 76.81
CA LYS A 55 -24.34 94.36 76.79
C LYS A 55 -24.61 92.92 76.31
N GLU A 56 -25.68 92.23 76.68
CA GLU A 56 -25.78 90.79 76.32
C GLU A 56 -26.12 90.58 74.85
N ASN A 57 -26.92 91.48 74.28
CA ASN A 57 -27.27 91.45 72.86
C ASN A 57 -26.08 91.77 71.95
N LEU A 58 -25.11 92.57 72.42
CA LEU A 58 -23.89 92.88 71.67
C LEU A 58 -22.95 91.67 71.54
N SER A 59 -22.91 90.78 72.55
CA SER A 59 -22.03 89.60 72.52
C SER A 59 -22.48 88.59 71.48
N ILE A 60 -23.77 88.25 71.47
CA ILE A 60 -24.35 87.26 70.55
C ILE A 60 -24.31 87.79 69.11
N VAL A 61 -24.67 89.06 68.91
CA VAL A 61 -24.56 89.72 67.60
C VAL A 61 -23.10 89.78 67.12
N SER A 62 -22.14 90.05 68.01
CA SER A 62 -20.71 90.06 67.63
C SER A 62 -20.15 88.68 67.28
N GLN A 63 -20.58 87.61 67.97
CA GLN A 63 -20.15 86.23 67.70
C GLN A 63 -20.77 85.69 66.40
N LEU A 64 -22.04 85.98 66.14
CA LEU A 64 -22.69 85.68 64.86
C LEU A 64 -22.07 86.47 63.71
N GLN A 65 -21.78 87.77 63.89
CA GLN A 65 -21.06 88.58 62.90
C GLN A 65 -19.65 88.04 62.62
N ASN A 66 -18.93 87.60 63.65
CA ASN A 66 -17.62 86.96 63.49
C ASN A 66 -17.73 85.59 62.78
N GLY A 67 -18.70 84.76 63.14
CA GLY A 67 -18.97 83.48 62.47
C GLY A 67 -19.30 83.66 61.00
N ILE A 68 -20.21 84.58 60.67
CA ILE A 68 -20.63 84.93 59.31
C ILE A 68 -19.48 85.53 58.50
N SER A 69 -18.69 86.43 59.08
CA SER A 69 -17.51 86.97 58.40
C SER A 69 -16.46 85.90 58.11
N MET A 70 -16.28 84.93 59.01
CA MET A 70 -15.33 83.83 58.82
C MET A 70 -15.81 82.81 57.78
N THR A 71 -17.11 82.47 57.75
CA THR A 71 -17.68 81.67 56.66
C THR A 71 -17.66 82.40 55.33
N LYS A 72 -17.94 83.71 55.27
CA LYS A 72 -17.76 84.51 54.05
C LYS A 72 -16.32 84.45 53.55
N LYS A 73 -15.34 84.60 54.45
CA LYS A 73 -13.91 84.53 54.11
C LYS A 73 -13.47 83.14 53.64
N LEU A 74 -13.99 82.08 54.26
CA LEU A 74 -13.75 80.69 53.83
C LEU A 74 -14.41 80.39 52.48
N LEU A 75 -15.60 80.94 52.22
CA LEU A 75 -16.29 80.82 50.94
C LEU A 75 -15.48 81.52 49.83
N GLU A 76 -15.00 82.74 50.09
CA GLU A 76 -14.10 83.48 49.18
C GLU A 76 -12.81 82.69 48.90
N GLN A 77 -12.18 82.09 49.92
CA GLN A 77 -11.00 81.25 49.74
C GLN A 77 -11.30 79.98 48.94
N HIS A 78 -12.44 79.34 49.19
CA HIS A 78 -12.87 78.15 48.46
C HIS A 78 -13.18 78.47 46.99
N GLU A 79 -13.84 79.60 46.71
CA GLU A 79 -14.03 80.10 45.35
C GLU A 79 -12.70 80.40 44.67
N GLN A 80 -11.76 81.03 45.37
CA GLN A 80 -10.41 81.29 44.85
C GLN A 80 -9.66 79.99 44.51
N LEU A 81 -9.72 78.98 45.38
CA LEU A 81 -9.12 77.66 45.12
C LEU A 81 -9.80 76.94 43.95
N ARG A 82 -11.13 76.99 43.84
CA ARG A 82 -11.86 76.46 42.67
C ARG A 82 -11.46 77.15 41.38
N ILE A 83 -11.28 78.47 41.42
CA ILE A 83 -10.81 79.24 40.25
C ILE A 83 -9.37 78.82 39.90
N GLN A 84 -8.49 78.62 40.88
CA GLN A 84 -7.13 78.14 40.65
C GLN A 84 -7.09 76.70 40.12
N GLU A 85 -7.89 75.79 40.67
CA GLU A 85 -8.02 74.41 40.20
C GLU A 85 -8.51 74.37 38.75
N ARG A 86 -9.55 75.15 38.41
CA ARG A 86 -10.03 75.29 37.03
C ARG A 86 -8.96 75.84 36.10
N LYS A 87 -8.19 76.86 36.54
CA LYS A 87 -7.07 77.42 35.76
C LYS A 87 -5.98 76.38 35.51
N LEU A 88 -5.56 75.65 36.54
CA LEU A 88 -4.56 74.58 36.44
C LEU A 88 -5.05 73.44 35.55
N ALA A 89 -6.32 73.03 35.66
CA ALA A 89 -6.90 71.99 34.79
C ALA A 89 -6.89 72.42 33.31
N ILE A 90 -7.22 73.68 33.01
CA ILE A 90 -7.14 74.25 31.66
C ILE A 90 -5.68 74.29 31.17
N GLU A 91 -4.74 74.73 32.03
CA GLU A 91 -3.31 74.77 31.69
C GLU A 91 -2.76 73.37 31.42
N ILE A 92 -3.05 72.37 32.27
CA ILE A 92 -2.65 70.97 32.08
C ILE A 92 -3.22 70.44 30.77
N LYS A 93 -4.51 70.65 30.48
CA LYS A 93 -5.11 70.22 29.21
C LYS A 93 -4.47 70.91 28.01
N SER A 94 -4.11 72.19 28.15
CA SER A 94 -3.39 72.92 27.10
C SER A 94 -1.97 72.38 26.87
N HIS A 95 -1.26 72.00 27.93
CA HIS A 95 0.08 71.40 27.85
C HIS A 95 0.04 69.99 27.29
N GLU A 96 -0.95 69.18 27.67
CA GLU A 96 -1.21 67.85 27.11
C GLU A 96 -1.49 67.94 25.61
N ASN A 97 -2.36 68.87 25.18
CA ASN A 97 -2.64 69.10 23.75
C ASN A 97 -1.39 69.55 22.98
N LYS A 98 -0.58 70.46 23.55
CA LYS A 98 0.69 70.90 22.94
C LYS A 98 1.71 69.76 22.86
N ALA A 99 1.82 68.93 23.90
CA ALA A 99 2.70 67.78 23.92
C ALA A 99 2.27 66.72 22.89
N GLU A 100 0.97 66.46 22.73
CA GLU A 100 0.46 65.54 21.71
C GLU A 100 0.70 66.07 20.29
N LEU A 101 0.55 67.38 20.05
CA LEU A 101 0.91 68.00 18.77
C LEU A 101 2.39 67.79 18.43
N ILE A 102 3.29 68.03 19.39
CA ILE A 102 4.73 67.80 19.20
C ILE A 102 5.04 66.31 18.99
N ALA A 103 4.38 65.43 19.74
CA ALA A 103 4.53 63.98 19.57
C ALA A 103 4.05 63.51 18.19
N GLN A 104 2.97 64.10 17.67
CA GLN A 104 2.44 63.82 16.34
C GLN A 104 3.40 64.34 15.25
N ASP A 105 3.96 65.54 15.40
CA ASP A 105 4.98 66.10 14.50
C ASP A 105 6.27 65.27 14.51
N PHE A 106 6.68 64.77 15.67
CA PHE A 106 7.82 63.86 15.77
C PHE A 106 7.53 62.52 15.09
N ARG A 107 6.37 61.90 15.34
CA ARG A 107 5.94 60.67 14.67
C ARG A 107 5.88 60.83 13.14
N THR A 108 5.39 61.95 12.64
CA THR A 108 5.36 62.22 11.18
C THR A 108 6.76 62.42 10.63
N THR A 109 7.65 63.12 11.35
CA THR A 109 9.04 63.31 10.95
C THR A 109 9.81 62.00 10.91
N VAL A 110 9.66 61.13 11.92
CA VAL A 110 10.25 59.79 11.94
C VAL A 110 9.72 58.93 10.80
N LYS A 111 8.42 58.98 10.50
CA LYS A 111 7.85 58.29 9.34
C LYS A 111 8.45 58.80 8.03
N ARG A 112 8.62 60.11 7.87
CA ARG A 112 9.27 60.70 6.69
C ARG A 112 10.70 60.22 6.55
N LEU A 113 11.48 60.25 7.64
CA LEU A 113 12.88 59.83 7.65
C LEU A 113 13.02 58.34 7.28
N ASN A 114 12.18 57.47 7.85
CA ASN A 114 12.13 56.06 7.49
C ASN A 114 11.75 55.83 6.02
N ASN A 115 10.80 56.62 5.48
CA ASN A 115 10.46 56.55 4.06
C ASN A 115 11.62 57.02 3.17
N THR A 116 12.35 58.07 3.56
CA THR A 116 13.52 58.53 2.81
C THR A 116 14.64 57.50 2.84
N ALA A 117 14.92 56.87 3.98
CA ALA A 117 15.88 55.78 4.10
C ALA A 117 15.54 54.61 3.15
N ARG A 118 14.27 54.17 3.12
CA ARG A 118 13.80 53.12 2.20
C ARG A 118 13.99 53.49 0.73
N ILE A 119 13.76 54.75 0.36
CA ILE A 119 13.99 55.23 -1.02
C ILE A 119 15.48 55.18 -1.37
N ILE A 120 16.36 55.56 -0.43
CA ILE A 120 17.81 55.48 -0.63
C ILE A 120 18.25 54.02 -0.81
N ASP A 121 17.78 53.10 0.03
CA ASP A 121 18.10 51.68 -0.08
C ASP A 121 17.63 51.09 -1.41
N TYR A 122 16.41 51.45 -1.85
CA TYR A 122 15.88 51.09 -3.16
C TYR A 122 16.78 51.57 -4.30
N LEU A 123 17.17 52.85 -4.28
CA LEU A 123 18.02 53.44 -5.31
C LEU A 123 19.42 52.81 -5.31
N HIS A 124 19.96 52.47 -4.14
CA HIS A 124 21.26 51.82 -4.04
C HIS A 124 21.23 50.39 -4.60
N CYS A 125 20.15 49.65 -4.35
CA CYS A 125 19.95 48.33 -4.97
C CYS A 125 19.87 48.46 -6.50
N LEU A 126 19.12 49.42 -7.00
CA LEU A 126 18.98 49.68 -8.44
C LEU A 126 20.31 50.10 -9.08
N GLU A 127 21.07 50.96 -8.42
CA GLU A 127 22.41 51.36 -8.84
C GLU A 127 23.36 50.15 -8.91
N THR A 128 23.27 49.23 -7.95
CA THR A 128 24.10 48.01 -7.93
C THR A 128 23.74 47.05 -9.06
N LEU A 129 22.43 46.87 -9.35
CA LEU A 129 21.97 46.08 -10.49
C LEU A 129 22.48 46.67 -11.83
N LEU A 130 22.40 47.99 -12.00
CA LEU A 130 22.93 48.67 -13.19
C LEU A 130 24.46 48.58 -13.30
N LYS A 131 25.18 48.64 -12.17
CA LYS A 131 26.63 48.42 -12.13
C LYS A 131 27.00 47.02 -12.60
N TYR A 132 26.31 45.98 -12.14
CA TYR A 132 26.54 44.62 -12.64
C TYR A 132 26.17 44.46 -14.10
N SER A 133 25.08 45.08 -14.56
CA SER A 133 24.70 45.07 -15.98
C SER A 133 25.78 45.69 -16.88
N SER A 134 26.29 46.87 -16.51
CA SER A 134 27.36 47.54 -17.29
C SER A 134 28.70 46.79 -17.22
N ALA A 135 29.02 46.18 -16.07
CA ALA A 135 30.19 45.31 -15.94
C ALA A 135 30.06 44.03 -16.79
N LEU A 136 28.86 43.46 -16.90
CA LEU A 136 28.60 42.32 -17.80
C LEU A 136 28.77 42.72 -19.26
N GLU A 137 28.21 43.85 -19.68
CA GLU A 137 28.36 44.35 -21.06
C GLU A 137 29.82 44.58 -21.46
N THR A 138 30.62 45.16 -20.57
CA THR A 138 32.05 45.39 -20.78
C THR A 138 32.88 44.08 -20.78
N SER A 139 32.61 43.17 -19.85
CA SER A 139 33.30 41.86 -19.80
C SER A 139 32.98 40.98 -21.02
N LEU A 140 31.73 40.98 -21.50
CA LEU A 140 31.34 40.25 -22.71
C LEU A 140 32.02 40.82 -23.96
N SER A 141 32.15 42.16 -24.03
CA SER A 141 32.83 42.86 -25.13
C SER A 141 34.35 42.61 -25.17
N THR A 142 34.93 42.19 -24.04
CA THR A 142 36.36 41.87 -23.91
C THR A 142 36.64 40.36 -24.00
N GLU A 143 35.63 39.56 -24.37
CA GLU A 143 35.69 38.09 -24.52
C GLU A 143 36.14 37.33 -23.25
N SER A 144 35.98 37.94 -22.07
CA SER A 144 36.39 37.37 -20.78
C SER A 144 35.23 36.63 -20.09
N LEU A 145 34.96 35.39 -20.50
CA LEU A 145 33.80 34.61 -20.01
C LEU A 145 33.87 34.27 -18.50
N ASP A 146 35.05 33.97 -17.95
CA ASP A 146 35.19 33.66 -16.52
C ASP A 146 34.83 34.87 -15.63
N GLU A 147 35.18 36.08 -16.05
CA GLU A 147 34.81 37.31 -15.34
C GLU A 147 33.32 37.62 -15.49
N SER A 148 32.77 37.47 -16.71
CA SER A 148 31.33 37.63 -16.95
C SER A 148 30.50 36.69 -16.08
N LEU A 149 30.88 35.42 -15.98
CA LEU A 149 30.19 34.44 -15.14
C LEU A 149 30.30 34.78 -13.64
N SER A 150 31.47 35.26 -13.18
CA SER A 150 31.62 35.70 -11.79
C SER A 150 30.72 36.88 -11.43
N ILE A 151 30.59 37.86 -12.35
CA ILE A 151 29.68 39.00 -12.17
C ILE A 151 28.22 38.52 -12.22
N TYR A 152 27.89 37.60 -13.12
CA TYR A 152 26.56 37.02 -13.21
C TYR A 152 26.16 36.26 -11.93
N CYS A 153 27.03 35.44 -11.34
CA CYS A 153 26.76 34.78 -10.06
C CYS A 153 26.41 35.81 -8.96
N LYS A 154 27.08 36.96 -8.93
CA LYS A 154 26.78 38.05 -7.98
C LYS A 154 25.41 38.68 -8.27
N LEU A 155 25.07 38.87 -9.55
CA LEU A 155 23.75 39.37 -9.97
C LEU A 155 22.63 38.40 -9.56
N ALA A 156 22.79 37.11 -9.86
CA ALA A 156 21.83 36.07 -9.50
C ALA A 156 21.61 36.00 -7.97
N HIS A 157 22.69 36.08 -7.20
CA HIS A 157 22.61 36.12 -5.73
C HIS A 157 21.89 37.38 -5.21
N LEU A 158 22.13 38.56 -5.80
CA LEU A 158 21.37 39.76 -5.43
C LEU A 158 19.87 39.61 -5.77
N THR A 159 19.54 38.99 -6.90
CA THR A 159 18.15 38.75 -7.28
C THR A 159 17.44 37.85 -6.28
N GLU A 160 18.13 36.84 -5.71
CA GLU A 160 17.60 36.04 -4.61
C GLU A 160 17.30 36.87 -3.36
N LEU A 161 18.23 37.75 -2.96
CA LEU A 161 18.04 38.62 -1.79
C LEU A 161 16.88 39.62 -1.97
N VAL A 162 16.60 40.04 -3.20
CA VAL A 162 15.53 41.00 -3.51
C VAL A 162 14.14 40.37 -3.51
N LEU A 163 14.01 39.05 -3.59
CA LEU A 163 12.69 38.37 -3.62
C LEU A 163 11.83 38.66 -2.40
N ASP A 164 12.45 38.63 -1.22
CA ASP A 164 11.80 38.77 0.09
C ASP A 164 11.32 40.21 0.35
N THR A 165 11.63 41.14 -0.55
CA THR A 165 11.22 42.54 -0.43
C THR A 165 9.75 42.73 -0.79
N SER A 166 9.10 43.71 -0.15
CA SER A 166 7.73 44.11 -0.49
C SER A 166 7.64 44.94 -1.79
N THR A 167 8.76 45.24 -2.44
CA THR A 167 8.84 46.09 -3.63
C THR A 167 8.71 45.30 -4.93
N GLU A 168 7.50 45.27 -5.48
CA GLU A 168 7.17 44.51 -6.70
C GLU A 168 8.00 44.93 -7.93
N HIS A 169 8.17 46.22 -8.17
CA HIS A 169 8.89 46.72 -9.33
C HIS A 169 10.39 46.37 -9.29
N LEU A 170 11.03 46.44 -8.12
CA LEU A 170 12.44 46.08 -7.96
C LEU A 170 12.64 44.57 -8.17
N ARG A 171 11.75 43.75 -7.61
CA ARG A 171 11.75 42.29 -7.81
C ARG A 171 11.59 41.96 -9.29
N SER A 172 10.56 42.49 -9.95
CA SER A 172 10.33 42.27 -11.39
C SER A 172 11.52 42.71 -12.23
N TYR A 173 12.09 43.89 -11.96
CA TYR A 173 13.26 44.39 -12.67
C TYR A 173 14.50 43.49 -12.48
N SER A 174 14.80 43.08 -11.24
CA SER A 174 15.95 42.20 -10.94
C SER A 174 15.83 40.83 -11.62
N VAL A 175 14.63 40.23 -11.61
CA VAL A 175 14.34 38.96 -12.29
C VAL A 175 14.52 39.11 -13.80
N ASN A 176 13.92 40.14 -14.41
CA ASN A 176 14.03 40.38 -15.85
C ASN A 176 15.47 40.67 -16.28
N LEU A 177 16.24 41.41 -15.47
CA LEU A 177 17.65 41.69 -15.74
C LEU A 177 18.51 40.43 -15.65
N THR A 178 18.24 39.57 -14.66
CA THR A 178 18.94 38.29 -14.49
C THR A 178 18.64 37.35 -15.65
N LEU A 179 17.37 37.26 -16.07
CA LEU A 179 16.95 36.49 -17.23
C LEU A 179 17.58 37.00 -18.53
N TYR A 180 17.62 38.32 -18.74
CA TYR A 180 18.26 38.91 -19.90
C TYR A 180 19.73 38.49 -20.00
N TRP A 181 20.50 38.64 -18.91
CA TRP A 181 21.92 38.28 -18.91
C TRP A 181 22.17 36.79 -18.97
N TYR A 182 21.29 35.98 -18.36
CA TYR A 182 21.32 34.53 -18.49
C TYR A 182 21.22 34.11 -19.96
N GLU A 183 20.22 34.63 -20.69
CA GLU A 183 20.03 34.31 -22.11
C GLU A 183 21.23 34.76 -22.96
N GLN A 184 21.77 35.96 -22.74
CA GLN A 184 22.97 36.41 -23.46
C GLN A 184 24.17 35.48 -23.21
N LEU A 185 24.46 35.14 -21.95
CA LEU A 185 25.57 34.25 -21.62
C LEU A 185 25.36 32.83 -22.17
N LYS A 186 24.13 32.32 -22.05
CA LYS A 186 23.74 31.02 -22.61
C LYS A 186 23.98 30.96 -24.11
N THR A 187 23.59 31.99 -24.88
CA THR A 187 23.83 31.99 -26.34
C THR A 187 25.31 31.93 -26.71
N VAL A 188 26.18 32.63 -25.96
CA VAL A 188 27.62 32.62 -26.20
C VAL A 188 28.21 31.25 -25.89
N ILE A 189 27.89 30.69 -24.70
CA ILE A 189 28.38 29.38 -24.25
C ILE A 189 27.85 28.24 -25.14
N ASP A 190 26.56 28.28 -25.50
CA ASP A 190 25.95 27.32 -26.44
C ASP A 190 26.69 27.32 -27.77
N SER A 191 27.04 28.50 -28.30
CA SER A 191 27.79 28.60 -29.56
C SER A 191 29.22 28.07 -29.46
N GLY A 192 29.86 28.20 -28.29
CA GLY A 192 31.18 27.62 -28.00
C GLY A 192 31.10 26.10 -27.96
N MET A 193 30.15 25.57 -27.18
CA MET A 193 29.89 24.14 -27.08
C MET A 193 29.52 23.49 -28.40
N GLU A 194 28.64 24.10 -29.21
CA GLU A 194 28.28 23.56 -30.53
C GLU A 194 29.50 23.45 -31.46
N LYS A 195 30.41 24.43 -31.44
CA LYS A 195 31.67 24.35 -32.22
C LYS A 195 32.51 23.15 -31.77
N ILE A 196 32.64 22.91 -30.46
CA ILE A 196 33.42 21.78 -29.95
C ILE A 196 32.75 20.45 -30.26
N LEU A 197 31.43 20.33 -30.06
CA LEU A 197 30.67 19.12 -30.40
C LEU A 197 30.81 18.77 -31.89
N ASN A 198 30.81 19.78 -32.77
CA ASN A 198 31.07 19.58 -34.19
C ASN A 198 32.51 19.12 -34.48
N LEU A 199 33.51 19.61 -33.74
CA LEU A 199 34.92 19.19 -33.89
C LEU A 199 35.15 17.74 -33.48
N ILE A 200 34.42 17.24 -32.48
CA ILE A 200 34.45 15.83 -32.07
C ILE A 200 33.42 14.97 -32.83
N GLU A 201 32.74 15.55 -33.83
CA GLU A 201 31.71 14.89 -34.65
C GLU A 201 30.53 14.29 -33.84
N PHE A 202 30.24 14.87 -32.67
CA PHE A 202 29.10 14.46 -31.86
C PHE A 202 27.80 15.12 -32.34
N PRO A 203 26.68 14.39 -32.47
CA PRO A 203 26.51 12.98 -32.17
C PRO A 203 26.92 12.04 -33.31
N TYR A 204 27.50 10.89 -32.95
CA TYR A 204 28.10 9.90 -33.84
C TYR A 204 27.03 9.20 -34.70
N VAL A 205 26.95 9.56 -35.98
CA VAL A 205 25.90 9.05 -36.92
C VAL A 205 26.33 7.79 -37.65
N HIS A 206 27.64 7.62 -37.81
CA HIS A 206 28.24 6.55 -38.59
C HIS A 206 29.16 5.74 -37.69
N LYS A 207 29.22 4.42 -37.91
CA LYS A 207 30.19 3.53 -37.25
C LYS A 207 31.59 3.89 -37.72
N MET A 208 32.17 4.91 -37.11
CA MET A 208 33.58 5.28 -37.27
C MET A 208 34.44 4.37 -36.40
N SER A 209 35.73 4.24 -36.74
CA SER A 209 36.67 3.50 -35.90
C SER A 209 36.78 4.18 -34.53
N SER A 210 36.64 3.40 -33.45
CA SER A 210 36.78 3.85 -32.06
C SER A 210 38.08 4.64 -31.83
N ASN A 211 39.15 4.26 -32.54
CA ASN A 211 40.45 4.93 -32.43
C ASN A 211 40.41 6.37 -32.95
N HIS A 212 39.68 6.63 -34.04
CA HIS A 212 39.57 7.98 -34.61
C HIS A 212 38.76 8.92 -33.70
N LEU A 213 37.65 8.42 -33.14
CA LEU A 213 36.82 9.20 -32.22
C LEU A 213 37.57 9.54 -30.92
N SER A 214 38.40 8.61 -30.42
CA SER A 214 39.26 8.89 -29.25
C SER A 214 40.29 9.97 -29.56
N GLU A 215 40.94 9.92 -30.72
CA GLU A 215 41.94 10.92 -31.12
C GLU A 215 41.34 12.33 -31.26
N LEU A 216 40.14 12.45 -31.84
CA LEU A 216 39.41 13.71 -31.93
C LEU A 216 39.02 14.25 -30.56
N PHE A 217 38.58 13.37 -29.65
CA PHE A 217 38.27 13.73 -28.27
C PHE A 217 39.52 14.22 -27.55
N ASP A 218 40.61 13.45 -27.57
CA ASP A 218 41.85 13.76 -26.85
C ASP A 218 42.44 15.10 -27.30
N THR A 219 42.37 15.41 -28.60
CA THR A 219 42.83 16.68 -29.18
C THR A 219 42.02 17.89 -28.67
N ASN A 220 40.73 17.70 -28.38
CA ASN A 220 39.81 18.78 -27.98
C ASN A 220 39.39 18.70 -26.50
N ARG A 221 39.94 17.76 -25.73
CA ARG A 221 39.56 17.47 -24.34
C ARG A 221 39.63 18.70 -23.44
N ASP A 222 40.73 19.44 -23.49
CA ASP A 222 40.93 20.61 -22.62
C ASP A 222 39.99 21.77 -22.98
N LYS A 223 39.67 21.94 -24.27
CA LYS A 223 38.69 22.94 -24.71
C LYS A 223 37.28 22.56 -24.28
N LEU A 224 36.91 21.28 -24.44
CA LEU A 224 35.62 20.76 -23.97
C LEU A 224 35.48 20.95 -22.47
N LYS A 225 36.55 20.69 -21.72
CA LYS A 225 36.58 20.87 -20.27
C LYS A 225 36.31 22.32 -19.85
N GLU A 226 36.92 23.31 -20.52
CA GLU A 226 36.66 24.73 -20.23
C GLU A 226 35.21 25.13 -20.54
N GLU A 227 34.65 24.70 -21.67
CA GLU A 227 33.24 25.01 -21.98
C GLU A 227 32.25 24.31 -21.03
N LEU A 228 32.54 23.07 -20.61
CA LEU A 228 31.76 22.36 -19.58
C LEU A 228 31.78 23.11 -18.25
N LYS A 229 32.93 23.65 -17.85
CA LYS A 229 33.06 24.50 -16.66
C LYS A 229 32.16 25.73 -16.75
N TYR A 230 32.06 26.37 -17.92
CA TYR A 230 31.17 27.52 -18.10
C TYR A 230 29.69 27.14 -17.99
N LEU A 231 29.28 26.03 -18.64
CA LEU A 231 27.92 25.51 -18.54
C LEU A 231 27.53 25.12 -17.11
N LEU A 232 28.43 24.50 -16.35
CA LEU A 232 28.17 24.09 -14.97
C LEU A 232 28.10 25.28 -14.01
N LYS A 233 28.83 26.38 -14.29
CA LYS A 233 28.74 27.63 -13.51
C LYS A 233 27.49 28.44 -13.82
N LEU A 234 26.95 28.35 -15.04
CA LEU A 234 25.76 29.09 -15.44
C LEU A 234 24.51 28.45 -14.81
N HIS A 235 24.02 29.03 -13.73
CA HIS A 235 22.80 28.59 -13.06
C HIS A 235 21.78 29.73 -12.97
N LEU A 236 20.51 29.41 -13.23
CA LEU A 236 19.42 30.33 -12.98
C LEU A 236 18.81 30.04 -11.60
N PRO A 237 18.51 31.07 -10.78
CA PRO A 237 17.85 30.87 -9.50
C PRO A 237 16.50 30.12 -9.60
N ASN A 238 16.24 29.17 -8.69
CA ASN A 238 15.12 28.22 -8.75
C ASN A 238 13.71 28.87 -8.78
N HIS A 239 13.57 30.07 -8.25
CA HIS A 239 12.29 30.79 -8.17
C HIS A 239 11.89 31.46 -9.49
N ILE A 240 12.84 31.59 -10.43
CA ILE A 240 12.59 32.21 -11.74
C ILE A 240 11.93 31.18 -12.65
N LYS A 241 10.75 31.51 -13.17
CA LYS A 241 10.04 30.66 -14.13
C LYS A 241 10.74 30.73 -15.48
N HIS A 242 11.44 29.66 -15.84
CA HIS A 242 12.15 29.51 -17.11
C HIS A 242 12.13 28.05 -17.56
N ASP A 243 12.08 27.81 -18.88
CA ASP A 243 11.99 26.47 -19.48
C ASP A 243 13.16 25.56 -19.09
N ASP A 244 14.33 26.14 -18.77
CA ASP A 244 15.52 25.39 -18.37
C ASP A 244 15.50 24.92 -16.90
N VAL A 245 14.66 25.53 -16.06
CA VAL A 245 14.58 25.26 -14.61
C VAL A 245 13.29 24.54 -14.24
N GLN A 246 12.33 24.51 -15.15
CA GLN A 246 11.06 23.81 -14.95
C GLN A 246 11.08 22.43 -15.63
N PRO A 247 10.55 21.39 -14.96
CA PRO A 247 10.32 20.12 -15.64
C PRO A 247 9.28 20.31 -16.73
N ARG A 248 9.60 19.85 -17.94
CA ARG A 248 8.68 19.91 -19.09
C ARG A 248 7.55 18.89 -19.00
N LEU A 249 7.75 17.83 -18.23
CA LEU A 249 6.78 16.77 -18.00
C LEU A 249 6.15 16.92 -16.61
N ARG A 250 4.85 16.61 -16.51
CA ARG A 250 4.05 16.73 -15.28
C ARG A 250 4.26 15.60 -14.26
N PHE A 251 5.11 14.61 -14.56
CA PHE A 251 5.26 13.43 -13.72
C PHE A 251 5.98 13.74 -12.41
N ILE A 252 5.51 13.13 -11.32
CA ILE A 252 6.13 13.24 -9.99
C ILE A 252 7.59 12.79 -10.07
N GLY A 253 8.49 13.58 -9.49
CA GLY A 253 9.92 13.30 -9.47
C GLY A 253 10.67 13.64 -10.77
N TRP A 254 9.99 14.12 -11.82
CA TRP A 254 10.67 14.63 -13.01
C TRP A 254 11.37 15.96 -12.68
N LYS A 255 12.67 16.03 -12.95
CA LYS A 255 13.50 17.22 -12.73
C LYS A 255 13.89 17.84 -14.08
N PRO A 256 14.14 19.17 -14.14
CA PRO A 256 14.67 19.80 -15.35
C PRO A 256 15.96 19.11 -15.78
N ILE A 257 16.12 18.89 -17.09
CA ILE A 257 17.34 18.31 -17.66
C ILE A 257 18.50 19.32 -17.48
N PRO A 258 19.65 18.93 -16.90
CA PRO A 258 20.79 19.82 -16.74
C PRO A 258 21.23 20.44 -18.07
N LEU A 259 21.66 21.70 -18.05
CA LEU A 259 22.00 22.45 -19.27
C LEU A 259 23.07 21.75 -20.13
N VAL A 260 24.08 21.15 -19.48
CA VAL A 260 25.10 20.32 -20.15
C VAL A 260 24.47 19.22 -20.99
N ILE A 261 23.46 18.55 -20.45
CA ILE A 261 22.77 17.46 -21.12
C ILE A 261 21.84 17.98 -22.22
N GLN A 262 21.17 19.13 -22.00
CA GLN A 262 20.38 19.77 -23.05
C GLN A 262 21.21 20.07 -24.30
N MET A 263 22.48 20.48 -24.13
CA MET A 263 23.39 20.73 -25.25
C MET A 263 23.72 19.46 -26.03
N LEU A 264 23.99 18.35 -25.33
CA LEU A 264 24.23 17.05 -25.96
C LEU A 264 22.99 16.57 -26.73
N LEU A 265 21.79 16.86 -26.23
CA LEU A 265 20.54 16.41 -26.84
C LEU A 265 20.16 17.18 -28.11
N LYS A 266 20.64 18.42 -28.33
CA LYS A 266 20.27 19.25 -29.49
C LYS A 266 20.34 18.49 -30.82
N GLY A 267 21.46 17.83 -31.09
CA GLY A 267 21.66 17.06 -32.34
C GLY A 267 20.68 15.88 -32.49
N PHE A 268 20.36 15.21 -31.38
CA PHE A 268 19.37 14.13 -31.36
C PHE A 268 17.95 14.64 -31.53
N ILE A 269 17.60 15.76 -30.90
CA ILE A 269 16.29 16.41 -31.04
C ILE A 269 16.04 16.79 -32.50
N THR A 270 17.02 17.40 -33.18
CA THR A 270 16.89 17.76 -34.59
C THR A 270 16.67 16.52 -35.46
N ARG A 271 17.42 15.43 -35.23
CA ARG A 271 17.25 14.17 -35.96
C ARG A 271 15.91 13.51 -35.67
N PHE A 272 15.51 13.45 -34.40
CA PHE A 272 14.23 12.89 -33.98
C PHE A 272 13.06 13.63 -34.64
N ASN A 273 13.10 14.97 -34.63
CA ASN A 273 12.09 15.80 -35.28
C ASN A 273 12.05 15.59 -36.80
N PHE A 274 13.21 15.49 -37.44
CA PHE A 274 13.30 15.21 -38.87
C PHE A 274 12.65 13.86 -39.25
N HIS A 275 12.97 12.79 -38.51
CA HIS A 275 12.50 11.44 -38.82
C HIS A 275 11.06 11.16 -38.35
N PHE A 276 10.63 11.75 -37.24
CA PHE A 276 9.42 11.34 -36.52
C PHE A 276 8.37 12.45 -36.34
N TYR A 277 8.59 13.67 -36.84
CA TYR A 277 7.55 14.70 -36.93
C TYR A 277 7.31 15.20 -38.36
N GLY A 278 8.28 14.96 -39.26
CA GLY A 278 8.20 15.37 -40.66
C GLY A 278 7.34 14.46 -41.54
N LYS A 279 7.51 14.65 -42.87
CA LYS A 279 6.88 13.85 -43.93
C LYS A 279 7.65 12.56 -44.27
N GLN A 280 8.65 12.21 -43.44
CA GLN A 280 9.46 11.03 -43.68
C GLN A 280 8.62 9.78 -43.55
N LYS A 281 8.98 8.73 -44.32
CA LYS A 281 8.34 7.43 -44.20
C LYS A 281 8.45 6.84 -42.79
N THR A 282 9.50 7.23 -42.06
CA THR A 282 9.77 6.85 -40.67
C THR A 282 8.80 7.43 -39.65
N ASN A 283 8.00 8.43 -40.01
CA ASN A 283 6.93 8.95 -39.17
C ASN A 283 5.62 8.18 -39.42
N ASP A 284 5.64 6.88 -39.12
CA ASP A 284 4.45 6.04 -39.19
C ASP A 284 3.89 5.81 -37.78
N ARG A 285 2.64 6.22 -37.59
CA ARG A 285 1.92 6.05 -36.32
C ARG A 285 1.69 4.58 -35.96
N ARG A 286 1.69 3.66 -36.93
CA ARG A 286 1.53 2.22 -36.66
C ARG A 286 2.81 1.53 -36.20
N LYS A 287 3.93 2.26 -36.21
CA LYS A 287 5.27 1.71 -35.99
C LYS A 287 6.02 2.43 -34.87
N PRO A 288 5.51 2.39 -33.62
CA PRO A 288 6.22 2.99 -32.48
C PRO A 288 7.62 2.40 -32.27
N GLU A 289 7.83 1.13 -32.62
CA GLU A 289 9.10 0.43 -32.48
C GLU A 289 10.26 1.15 -33.20
N TRP A 290 10.00 1.95 -34.23
CA TRP A 290 11.06 2.63 -34.98
C TRP A 290 11.74 3.72 -34.16
N TYR A 291 11.00 4.59 -33.50
CA TYR A 291 11.63 5.62 -32.67
C TYR A 291 12.11 5.05 -31.33
N LEU A 292 11.44 4.03 -30.77
CA LEU A 292 11.88 3.36 -29.55
C LEU A 292 13.25 2.69 -29.75
N ASN A 293 13.40 1.89 -30.80
CA ASN A 293 14.68 1.25 -31.13
C ASN A 293 15.75 2.25 -31.53
N GLN A 294 15.38 3.37 -32.18
CA GLN A 294 16.34 4.41 -32.54
C GLN A 294 16.94 5.06 -31.29
N ILE A 295 16.13 5.32 -30.26
CA ILE A 295 16.60 5.85 -28.98
C ILE A 295 17.53 4.83 -28.29
N VAL A 296 17.17 3.55 -28.26
CA VAL A 296 18.04 2.49 -27.72
C VAL A 296 19.39 2.45 -28.46
N SER A 297 19.38 2.53 -29.80
CA SER A 297 20.62 2.61 -30.59
C SER A 297 21.46 3.81 -30.19
N TRP A 298 20.86 5.00 -30.09
CA TRP A 298 21.59 6.21 -29.69
C TRP A 298 22.20 6.09 -28.30
N ILE A 299 21.52 5.47 -27.35
CA ILE A 299 22.06 5.22 -26.01
C ILE A 299 23.31 4.32 -26.10
N LEU A 300 23.19 3.20 -26.79
CA LEU A 300 24.28 2.21 -26.89
C LEU A 300 25.47 2.73 -27.70
N ASP A 301 25.22 3.45 -28.79
CA ASP A 301 26.26 4.00 -29.67
C ASP A 301 27.10 5.09 -28.98
N HIS A 302 26.59 5.73 -27.91
CA HIS A 302 27.25 6.83 -27.20
C HIS A 302 27.68 6.47 -25.77
N ASP A 303 27.43 5.23 -25.32
CA ASP A 303 27.69 4.81 -23.93
C ASP A 303 29.13 5.13 -23.50
N TYR A 304 30.13 4.66 -24.25
CA TYR A 304 31.55 4.86 -23.96
C TYR A 304 31.93 6.34 -23.83
N PHE A 305 31.44 7.21 -24.72
CA PHE A 305 31.72 8.64 -24.65
C PHE A 305 31.12 9.25 -23.37
N LEU A 306 29.89 8.88 -23.01
CA LEU A 306 29.20 9.43 -21.85
C LEU A 306 29.85 8.96 -20.53
N THR A 307 30.22 7.69 -20.44
CA THR A 307 30.73 7.05 -19.21
C THR A 307 32.24 7.20 -19.02
N GLU A 308 33.04 6.91 -20.05
CA GLU A 308 34.50 6.84 -19.93
C GLU A 308 35.19 8.18 -20.25
N GLN A 309 34.58 9.03 -21.08
CA GLN A 309 35.20 10.28 -21.53
C GLN A 309 34.59 11.51 -20.86
N LEU A 310 33.26 11.65 -20.87
CA LEU A 310 32.58 12.86 -20.39
C LEU A 310 32.34 12.87 -18.87
N GLN A 311 31.91 11.76 -18.28
CA GLN A 311 31.65 11.67 -16.84
C GLN A 311 32.88 12.05 -15.98
N PRO A 312 34.12 11.60 -16.30
CA PRO A 312 35.29 12.01 -15.52
C PRO A 312 35.55 13.52 -15.56
N LEU A 313 35.34 14.18 -16.71
CA LEU A 313 35.50 15.63 -16.83
C LEU A 313 34.50 16.39 -15.96
N ILE A 314 33.26 15.91 -15.87
CA ILE A 314 32.22 16.55 -15.06
C ILE A 314 32.46 16.32 -13.55
N ASN A 315 32.98 15.15 -13.19
CA ASN A 315 33.34 14.84 -11.80
C ASN A 315 34.40 15.81 -11.23
N GLU A 316 35.28 16.37 -12.07
CA GLU A 316 36.28 17.37 -11.65
C GLU A 316 35.67 18.69 -11.15
N PHE A 317 34.40 18.96 -11.47
CA PHE A 317 33.69 20.19 -11.09
C PHE A 317 32.52 19.94 -10.12
N SER A 318 32.31 18.69 -9.70
CA SER A 318 31.11 18.24 -8.98
C SER A 318 31.23 18.41 -7.46
N ASP A 319 31.46 19.64 -7.00
CA ASP A 319 31.43 19.95 -5.56
C ASP A 319 30.00 20.22 -5.02
N VAL A 320 29.02 20.39 -5.92
CA VAL A 320 27.69 20.93 -5.57
C VAL A 320 26.53 19.98 -5.90
N SER A 321 26.65 19.11 -6.92
CA SER A 321 25.73 17.97 -7.15
C SER A 321 26.34 16.92 -8.09
N PRO A 322 26.28 15.61 -7.75
CA PRO A 322 26.74 14.56 -8.63
C PRO A 322 25.75 14.37 -9.79
N ILE A 323 26.13 14.81 -10.98
CA ILE A 323 25.38 14.57 -12.21
C ILE A 323 25.83 13.24 -12.80
N ASN A 324 24.91 12.27 -12.92
CA ASN A 324 25.16 11.07 -13.72
C ASN A 324 24.79 11.36 -15.18
N VAL A 325 25.81 11.55 -16.01
CA VAL A 325 25.70 12.01 -17.40
C VAL A 325 24.90 11.03 -18.24
N LYS A 326 25.19 9.73 -18.12
CA LYS A 326 24.49 8.67 -18.87
C LYS A 326 23.01 8.65 -18.52
N VAL A 327 22.68 8.67 -17.23
CA VAL A 327 21.29 8.61 -16.75
C VAL A 327 20.50 9.85 -17.18
N GLU A 328 21.06 11.05 -17.04
CA GLU A 328 20.39 12.30 -17.43
C GLU A 328 20.22 12.40 -18.94
N PHE A 329 21.22 11.93 -19.72
CA PHE A 329 21.13 11.85 -21.17
C PHE A 329 20.02 10.90 -21.63
N ILE A 330 19.93 9.71 -21.02
CA ILE A 330 18.82 8.77 -21.27
C ILE A 330 17.48 9.41 -20.90
N ARG A 331 17.38 10.11 -19.75
CA ARG A 331 16.15 10.80 -19.33
C ARG A 331 15.68 11.79 -20.39
N GLY A 332 16.60 12.57 -20.96
CA GLY A 332 16.25 13.52 -22.01
C GLY A 332 15.88 12.88 -23.35
N LEU A 333 16.44 11.73 -23.69
CA LEU A 333 16.00 10.95 -24.85
C LEU A 333 14.61 10.35 -24.65
N ILE A 334 14.31 9.86 -23.44
CA ILE A 334 12.98 9.37 -23.06
C ILE A 334 11.94 10.51 -23.11
N GLU A 335 12.31 11.73 -22.73
CA GLU A 335 11.43 12.90 -22.85
C GLU A 335 10.89 13.08 -24.28
N LEU A 336 11.73 12.86 -25.30
CA LEU A 336 11.32 12.94 -26.72
C LEU A 336 10.25 11.92 -27.08
N ILE A 337 10.37 10.70 -26.54
CA ILE A 337 9.38 9.64 -26.72
C ILE A 337 8.07 10.06 -26.07
N ILE A 338 8.12 10.50 -24.80
CA ILE A 338 6.93 10.88 -24.04
C ILE A 338 6.18 12.02 -24.74
N VAL A 339 6.88 13.09 -25.15
CA VAL A 339 6.26 14.23 -25.83
C VAL A 339 5.60 13.79 -27.15
N LYS A 340 6.23 12.88 -27.89
CA LYS A 340 5.64 12.31 -29.11
C LYS A 340 4.40 11.47 -28.82
N LEU A 341 4.47 10.59 -27.83
CA LEU A 341 3.37 9.72 -27.42
C LEU A 341 2.17 10.54 -26.93
N ASP A 342 2.40 11.51 -26.04
CA ASP A 342 1.36 12.38 -25.46
C ASP A 342 0.65 13.18 -26.57
N SER A 343 1.38 13.68 -27.56
CA SER A 343 0.78 14.37 -28.71
C SER A 343 -0.15 13.50 -29.57
N GLN A 344 -0.03 12.18 -29.47
CA GLN A 344 -0.80 11.20 -30.27
C GLN A 344 -1.76 10.36 -29.43
N ILE A 345 -1.75 10.47 -28.10
CA ILE A 345 -2.41 9.54 -27.18
C ILE A 345 -3.90 9.41 -27.45
N THR A 346 -4.62 10.53 -27.61
CA THR A 346 -6.06 10.57 -27.89
C THR A 346 -6.41 9.77 -29.13
N SER A 347 -5.56 9.87 -30.16
CA SER A 347 -5.79 9.16 -31.39
C SER A 347 -5.53 7.67 -31.23
N ILE A 348 -4.49 7.28 -30.47
CA ILE A 348 -4.10 5.89 -30.20
C ILE A 348 -5.22 5.18 -29.43
N LEU A 349 -5.80 5.83 -28.42
CA LEU A 349 -6.87 5.27 -27.58
C LEU A 349 -8.14 4.88 -28.35
N ILE A 350 -8.38 5.45 -29.53
CA ILE A 350 -9.57 5.15 -30.37
C ILE A 350 -9.48 3.74 -30.99
N ASP A 351 -8.27 3.31 -31.37
CA ASP A 351 -8.05 2.02 -32.02
C ASP A 351 -7.44 1.03 -31.03
N THR A 352 -8.26 0.11 -30.51
CA THR A 352 -7.84 -0.88 -29.52
C THR A 352 -6.65 -1.72 -30.01
N SER A 353 -6.63 -2.15 -31.28
CA SER A 353 -5.54 -2.98 -31.81
C SER A 353 -4.23 -2.22 -31.85
N LEU A 354 -4.29 -0.94 -32.26
CA LEU A 354 -3.12 -0.08 -32.27
C LEU A 354 -2.65 0.19 -30.84
N PHE A 355 -3.56 0.46 -29.90
CA PHE A 355 -3.22 0.72 -28.51
C PHE A 355 -2.53 -0.48 -27.84
N THR A 356 -3.02 -1.71 -28.06
CA THR A 356 -2.36 -2.92 -27.55
C THR A 356 -0.93 -3.06 -28.08
N HIS A 357 -0.71 -2.80 -29.38
CA HIS A 357 0.64 -2.79 -29.98
C HIS A 357 1.55 -1.76 -29.30
N TYR A 358 1.03 -0.56 -29.01
CA TYR A 358 1.80 0.46 -28.27
C TYR A 358 2.15 0.02 -26.85
N ILE A 359 1.23 -0.61 -26.11
CA ILE A 359 1.51 -1.13 -24.77
C ILE A 359 2.64 -2.15 -24.83
N GLU A 360 2.58 -3.10 -25.77
CA GLU A 360 3.61 -4.13 -25.94
C GLU A 360 4.99 -3.51 -26.23
N GLU A 361 5.07 -2.60 -27.20
CA GLU A 361 6.34 -1.96 -27.57
C GLU A 361 6.90 -1.07 -26.45
N ILE A 362 6.05 -0.37 -25.68
CA ILE A 362 6.48 0.43 -24.53
C ILE A 362 6.98 -0.46 -23.39
N LEU A 363 6.33 -1.60 -23.13
CA LEU A 363 6.78 -2.58 -22.14
C LEU A 363 8.15 -3.16 -22.52
N ILE A 364 8.31 -3.58 -23.79
CA ILE A 364 9.57 -4.10 -24.31
C ILE A 364 10.68 -3.04 -24.20
N PHE A 365 10.41 -1.81 -24.62
CA PHE A 365 11.37 -0.70 -24.51
C PHE A 365 11.77 -0.46 -23.04
N SER A 366 10.80 -0.45 -22.12
CA SER A 366 11.06 -0.20 -20.71
C SER A 366 11.90 -1.33 -20.09
N GLN A 367 11.63 -2.59 -20.42
CA GLN A 367 12.47 -3.72 -20.01
C GLN A 367 13.90 -3.58 -20.53
N ARG A 368 14.08 -3.19 -21.80
CA ARG A 368 15.40 -2.97 -22.40
C ARG A 368 16.20 -1.88 -21.70
N LEU A 369 15.56 -0.82 -21.19
CA LEU A 369 16.23 0.23 -20.41
C LEU A 369 16.85 -0.30 -19.10
N PHE A 370 16.26 -1.32 -18.51
CA PHE A 370 16.70 -1.90 -17.24
C PHE A 370 17.76 -3.00 -17.39
N GLU A 371 18.08 -3.40 -18.62
CA GLU A 371 19.13 -4.36 -18.88
C GLU A 371 20.52 -3.77 -18.60
N LYS A 372 21.48 -4.63 -18.23
CA LYS A 372 22.81 -4.22 -17.76
C LYS A 372 23.60 -3.34 -18.72
N ASP A 373 23.34 -3.42 -20.02
CA ASP A 373 24.01 -2.57 -21.03
C ASP A 373 23.61 -1.10 -20.87
N ILE A 374 22.35 -0.83 -20.52
CA ILE A 374 21.81 0.53 -20.36
C ILE A 374 21.80 0.95 -18.89
N ASP A 375 21.36 0.07 -17.99
CA ASP A 375 21.34 0.27 -16.54
C ASP A 375 20.61 1.56 -16.11
N TYR A 376 19.45 1.84 -16.72
CA TYR A 376 18.63 2.98 -16.34
C TYR A 376 17.92 2.71 -14.99
N PRO A 377 17.96 3.62 -14.01
CA PRO A 377 17.34 3.39 -12.70
C PRO A 377 15.82 3.21 -12.74
N TYR A 378 15.31 2.19 -12.05
CA TYR A 378 13.85 1.90 -11.94
C TYR A 378 13.04 3.00 -11.25
N ASN A 379 13.67 3.83 -10.42
CA ASN A 379 13.01 4.90 -9.65
C ASN A 379 12.86 6.20 -10.44
N LEU A 380 13.48 6.28 -11.63
CA LEU A 380 13.34 7.45 -12.49
C LEU A 380 12.18 7.25 -13.46
N PRO A 381 11.44 8.31 -13.79
CA PRO A 381 10.27 8.13 -14.62
C PRO A 381 10.68 7.75 -16.07
N ASN A 382 9.80 7.01 -16.73
CA ASN A 382 9.98 6.48 -18.08
C ASN A 382 8.64 6.48 -18.84
N CYS A 383 8.59 5.87 -20.02
CA CYS A 383 7.39 5.84 -20.87
C CYS A 383 6.18 5.15 -20.21
N MET A 384 6.38 4.25 -19.24
CA MET A 384 5.31 3.61 -18.47
C MET A 384 4.52 4.61 -17.63
N ASN A 385 5.12 5.74 -17.22
CA ASN A 385 4.40 6.77 -16.46
C ASN A 385 3.21 7.32 -17.25
N LEU A 386 3.34 7.44 -18.59
CA LEU A 386 2.25 7.87 -19.46
C LEU A 386 1.14 6.81 -19.56
N LEU A 387 1.48 5.52 -19.57
CA LEU A 387 0.49 4.44 -19.56
C LEU A 387 -0.31 4.38 -18.27
N CYS A 388 0.23 4.93 -17.19
CA CYS A 388 -0.39 4.98 -15.89
C CYS A 388 -1.21 6.26 -15.65
N ASP A 389 -1.24 7.20 -16.60
CA ASP A 389 -2.16 8.33 -16.54
C ASP A 389 -3.60 7.81 -16.51
N GLU A 390 -4.45 8.37 -15.65
CA GLU A 390 -5.79 7.85 -15.30
C GLU A 390 -6.61 7.32 -16.49
N ILE A 391 -6.78 8.15 -17.53
CA ILE A 391 -7.59 7.82 -18.72
C ILE A 391 -6.95 6.69 -19.55
N VAL A 392 -5.63 6.71 -19.67
CA VAL A 392 -4.87 5.73 -20.46
C VAL A 392 -4.85 4.39 -19.74
N PHE A 393 -4.63 4.42 -18.42
CA PHE A 393 -4.58 3.24 -17.58
C PHE A 393 -5.92 2.53 -17.53
N GLU A 394 -7.04 3.26 -17.42
CA GLU A 394 -8.37 2.65 -17.42
C GLU A 394 -8.63 1.89 -18.73
N LYS A 395 -8.24 2.47 -19.87
CA LYS A 395 -8.35 1.79 -21.16
C LYS A 395 -7.43 0.57 -21.23
N TRP A 396 -6.20 0.68 -20.72
CA TRP A 396 -5.27 -0.46 -20.65
C TRP A 396 -5.85 -1.59 -19.81
N PHE A 397 -6.33 -1.28 -18.61
CA PHE A 397 -6.93 -2.25 -17.70
C PHE A 397 -8.10 -3.01 -18.35
N GLN A 398 -9.02 -2.31 -19.01
CA GLN A 398 -10.14 -2.94 -19.74
C GLN A 398 -9.66 -3.87 -20.86
N VAL A 399 -8.69 -3.42 -21.67
CA VAL A 399 -8.12 -4.24 -22.74
C VAL A 399 -7.42 -5.47 -22.17
N GLU A 400 -6.69 -5.33 -21.07
CA GLU A 400 -6.01 -6.44 -20.41
C GLU A 400 -7.01 -7.47 -19.88
N GLN A 401 -8.11 -7.00 -19.27
CA GLN A 401 -9.20 -7.86 -18.79
C GLN A 401 -9.83 -8.65 -19.95
N ASP A 402 -10.19 -7.99 -21.05
CA ASP A 402 -10.80 -8.62 -22.23
C ASP A 402 -9.86 -9.65 -22.89
N VAL A 403 -8.58 -9.28 -23.04
CA VAL A 403 -7.56 -10.17 -23.63
C VAL A 403 -7.33 -11.39 -22.76
N SER A 404 -7.27 -11.23 -21.44
CA SER A 404 -7.00 -12.32 -20.52
C SER A 404 -8.16 -13.30 -20.44
N ARG A 405 -9.40 -12.81 -20.40
CA ARG A 405 -10.62 -13.64 -20.50
C ARG A 405 -10.68 -14.42 -21.81
N THR A 406 -10.44 -13.73 -22.93
CA THR A 406 -10.41 -14.40 -24.25
C THR A 406 -9.33 -15.48 -24.33
N LYS A 407 -8.18 -15.27 -23.68
CA LYS A 407 -7.12 -16.29 -23.60
C LYS A 407 -7.55 -17.46 -22.71
N LEU A 408 -8.20 -17.21 -21.58
CA LEU A 408 -8.75 -18.24 -20.70
C LEU A 408 -9.78 -19.11 -21.43
N ASP A 409 -10.75 -18.51 -22.12
CA ASP A 409 -11.75 -19.24 -22.93
C ASP A 409 -11.10 -20.17 -23.96
N LYS A 410 -10.03 -19.70 -24.61
CA LYS A 410 -9.29 -20.50 -25.61
C LYS A 410 -8.57 -21.69 -25.00
N ILE A 411 -8.14 -21.61 -23.72
CA ILE A 411 -7.52 -22.73 -23.01
C ILE A 411 -8.52 -23.89 -22.91
N PHE A 412 -9.75 -23.61 -22.50
CA PHE A 412 -10.79 -24.63 -22.34
C PHE A 412 -11.43 -25.09 -23.67
N GLN A 413 -11.38 -24.27 -24.71
CA GLN A 413 -11.81 -24.69 -26.07
C GLN A 413 -10.84 -25.70 -26.71
N SER A 414 -9.63 -25.86 -26.18
CA SER A 414 -8.67 -26.84 -26.69
C SER A 414 -9.19 -28.27 -26.47
N PRO A 415 -9.24 -29.14 -27.50
CA PRO A 415 -9.70 -30.52 -27.35
C PRO A 415 -8.76 -31.36 -26.48
N THR A 416 -7.53 -30.89 -26.26
CA THR A 416 -6.51 -31.54 -25.44
C THR A 416 -6.34 -30.88 -24.07
N ALA A 417 -7.17 -29.89 -23.72
CA ALA A 417 -7.08 -29.12 -22.47
C ALA A 417 -6.89 -29.98 -21.21
N HIS A 418 -7.65 -31.08 -21.11
CA HIS A 418 -7.62 -31.97 -19.94
C HIS A 418 -6.68 -33.17 -20.10
N GLN A 419 -5.85 -33.21 -21.15
CA GLN A 419 -4.84 -34.26 -21.33
C GLN A 419 -3.57 -33.90 -20.58
N SER A 420 -2.84 -34.93 -20.14
CA SER A 420 -1.57 -34.74 -19.44
C SER A 420 -0.47 -34.38 -20.44
N VAL A 421 0.25 -33.28 -20.19
CA VAL A 421 1.31 -32.77 -21.09
C VAL A 421 2.45 -33.79 -21.27
N TYR A 422 2.77 -34.50 -20.19
CA TYR A 422 3.90 -35.43 -20.13
C TYR A 422 3.52 -36.89 -20.40
N GLU A 423 2.42 -37.17 -21.12
CA GLU A 423 1.92 -38.54 -21.35
C GLU A 423 2.99 -39.49 -21.92
N ARG A 424 3.93 -38.99 -22.74
CA ARG A 424 5.06 -39.77 -23.28
C ARG A 424 6.25 -39.93 -22.32
N MET A 425 6.39 -39.07 -21.31
CA MET A 425 7.44 -39.17 -20.28
C MET A 425 6.98 -39.99 -19.07
N LEU A 426 5.67 -40.03 -18.79
CA LEU A 426 5.03 -40.89 -17.78
C LEU A 426 5.29 -42.39 -18.02
N GLU A 427 5.60 -42.79 -19.26
CA GLU A 427 6.02 -44.17 -19.59
C GLU A 427 7.37 -44.56 -18.97
N ARG A 428 8.24 -43.58 -18.65
CA ARG A 428 9.59 -43.81 -18.09
C ARG A 428 9.66 -43.55 -16.58
N ALA A 429 8.83 -42.65 -16.06
CA ALA A 429 8.72 -42.34 -14.64
C ALA A 429 7.24 -42.04 -14.27
N PRO A 430 6.42 -43.07 -13.99
CA PRO A 430 4.98 -42.91 -13.70
C PRO A 430 4.68 -42.18 -12.38
N ASP A 431 5.69 -42.01 -11.53
CA ASP A 431 5.65 -41.29 -10.26
C ASP A 431 5.83 -39.77 -10.44
N GLU A 432 6.12 -39.30 -11.67
CA GLU A 432 6.35 -37.89 -11.94
C GLU A 432 5.06 -37.12 -12.31
N ILE A 433 5.16 -35.83 -12.04
CA ILE A 433 4.18 -34.73 -12.15
C ILE A 433 3.13 -34.95 -13.26
N LYS A 434 1.86 -35.04 -12.87
CA LYS A 434 0.71 -35.22 -13.78
C LYS A 434 -0.02 -33.90 -13.99
N ILE A 435 0.55 -33.03 -14.82
CA ILE A 435 -0.03 -31.72 -15.14
C ILE A 435 -0.87 -31.79 -16.42
N SER A 436 -2.05 -31.17 -16.39
CA SER A 436 -2.91 -30.97 -17.55
C SER A 436 -2.42 -29.83 -18.43
N GLU A 437 -2.69 -29.91 -19.75
CA GLU A 437 -2.34 -28.84 -20.69
C GLU A 437 -3.00 -27.51 -20.31
N CYS A 438 -4.24 -27.54 -19.81
CA CYS A 438 -4.94 -26.34 -19.39
C CYS A 438 -4.25 -25.65 -18.22
N ALA A 439 -3.79 -26.40 -17.20
CA ALA A 439 -3.10 -25.82 -16.07
C ALA A 439 -1.72 -25.24 -16.45
N GLU A 440 -0.97 -25.88 -17.33
CA GLU A 440 0.32 -25.35 -17.81
C GLU A 440 0.16 -24.09 -18.67
N THR A 441 -0.82 -24.10 -19.58
CA THR A 441 -1.13 -22.93 -20.42
C THR A 441 -1.67 -21.77 -19.58
N PHE A 442 -2.46 -22.07 -18.55
CA PHE A 442 -2.94 -21.09 -17.58
C PHE A 442 -1.79 -20.45 -16.79
N LEU A 443 -0.82 -21.23 -16.29
CA LEU A 443 0.37 -20.66 -15.65
C LEU A 443 1.20 -19.80 -16.60
N THR A 444 1.29 -20.18 -17.87
CA THR A 444 1.98 -19.38 -18.89
C THR A 444 1.26 -18.03 -19.10
N LEU A 445 -0.08 -18.02 -19.11
CA LEU A 445 -0.87 -16.80 -19.13
C LEU A 445 -0.59 -15.91 -17.91
N LEU A 446 -0.58 -16.50 -16.72
CA LEU A 446 -0.33 -15.76 -15.47
C LEU A 446 1.07 -15.16 -15.40
N HIS A 447 2.10 -15.89 -15.85
CA HIS A 447 3.46 -15.34 -15.95
C HIS A 447 3.56 -14.22 -16.99
N ALA A 448 2.87 -14.36 -18.12
CA ALA A 448 2.80 -13.29 -19.11
C ALA A 448 2.12 -12.02 -18.55
N MET A 449 1.14 -12.16 -17.64
CA MET A 449 0.56 -11.01 -16.94
C MET A 449 1.50 -10.43 -15.89
N GLU A 450 2.18 -11.28 -15.12
CA GLU A 450 3.19 -10.87 -14.14
C GLU A 450 4.27 -9.97 -14.78
N ASP A 451 4.80 -10.36 -15.93
CA ASP A 451 5.81 -9.60 -16.64
C ASP A 451 5.33 -8.21 -17.10
N ARG A 452 4.01 -8.02 -17.31
CA ARG A 452 3.42 -6.74 -17.73
C ARG A 452 3.35 -5.72 -16.60
N TYR A 453 3.08 -6.15 -15.36
CA TYR A 453 2.96 -5.24 -14.22
C TYR A 453 4.20 -5.18 -13.33
N ARG A 454 5.16 -6.12 -13.44
CA ARG A 454 6.37 -6.21 -12.59
C ARG A 454 7.18 -4.90 -12.50
N HIS A 455 7.25 -4.14 -13.59
CA HIS A 455 8.04 -2.91 -13.69
C HIS A 455 7.20 -1.63 -13.81
N VAL A 456 5.90 -1.71 -13.53
CA VAL A 456 5.02 -0.54 -13.53
C VAL A 456 5.45 0.41 -12.40
N PRO A 457 5.63 1.72 -12.69
CA PRO A 457 6.23 2.67 -11.75
C PRO A 457 5.34 2.95 -10.55
N TYR A 458 4.02 2.93 -10.72
CA TYR A 458 3.07 3.24 -9.64
C TYR A 458 2.53 1.98 -8.97
N PRO A 459 2.65 1.85 -7.64
CA PRO A 459 2.12 0.72 -6.88
C PRO A 459 0.63 0.48 -7.11
N SER A 460 -0.17 1.55 -7.21
CA SER A 460 -1.61 1.47 -7.43
C SER A 460 -1.95 0.76 -8.74
N CYS A 461 -1.33 1.16 -9.85
CA CYS A 461 -1.49 0.50 -11.14
C CYS A 461 -1.07 -0.98 -11.09
N SER A 462 0.07 -1.27 -10.45
CA SER A 462 0.55 -2.65 -10.31
C SER A 462 -0.42 -3.52 -9.52
N LEU A 463 -0.99 -3.01 -8.43
CA LEU A 463 -1.95 -3.74 -7.60
C LEU A 463 -3.28 -3.96 -8.33
N ARG A 464 -3.76 -3.00 -9.13
CA ARG A 464 -4.95 -3.18 -9.99
C ARG A 464 -4.71 -4.26 -11.05
N LEU A 465 -3.60 -4.21 -11.78
CA LEU A 465 -3.30 -5.26 -12.77
C LEU A 465 -3.12 -6.63 -12.11
N PHE A 466 -2.54 -6.67 -10.90
CA PHE A 466 -2.44 -7.89 -10.12
C PHE A 466 -3.81 -8.45 -9.70
N SER A 467 -4.82 -7.60 -9.43
CA SER A 467 -6.16 -8.09 -9.10
C SER A 467 -6.79 -8.89 -10.25
N LEU A 468 -6.53 -8.52 -11.52
CA LEU A 468 -6.95 -9.34 -12.67
C LEU A 468 -6.35 -10.75 -12.62
N GLN A 469 -5.11 -10.88 -12.15
CA GLN A 469 -4.49 -12.19 -12.00
C GLN A 469 -5.20 -13.04 -10.93
N LEU A 470 -5.68 -12.41 -9.85
CA LEU A 470 -6.46 -13.08 -8.81
C LEU A 470 -7.84 -13.50 -9.34
N ASP A 471 -8.53 -12.60 -10.06
CA ASP A 471 -9.83 -12.90 -10.67
C ASP A 471 -9.76 -14.10 -11.64
N LEU A 472 -8.64 -14.23 -12.36
CA LEU A 472 -8.41 -15.35 -13.27
C LEU A 472 -8.22 -16.69 -12.55
N PHE A 473 -7.69 -16.72 -11.32
CA PHE A 473 -7.64 -17.96 -10.53
C PHE A 473 -9.05 -18.44 -10.20
N ASP A 474 -9.94 -17.52 -9.85
CA ASP A 474 -11.34 -17.83 -9.56
C ASP A 474 -12.10 -18.25 -10.81
N GLU A 475 -11.92 -17.52 -11.93
CA GLU A 475 -12.51 -17.88 -13.23
C GLU A 475 -12.03 -19.27 -13.69
N PHE A 476 -10.72 -19.55 -13.62
CA PHE A 476 -10.16 -20.86 -14.00
C PHE A 476 -10.72 -22.01 -13.16
N LEU A 477 -10.85 -21.83 -11.84
CA LEU A 477 -11.43 -22.85 -10.95
C LEU A 477 -12.90 -23.11 -11.30
N ARG A 478 -13.68 -22.05 -11.54
CA ARG A 478 -15.08 -22.17 -11.98
C ARG A 478 -15.19 -22.91 -13.30
N ASP A 479 -14.34 -22.61 -14.27
CA ASP A 479 -14.36 -23.27 -15.58
C ASP A 479 -13.93 -24.75 -15.50
N LEU A 480 -12.95 -25.08 -14.66
CA LEU A 480 -12.61 -26.48 -14.34
C LEU A 480 -13.82 -27.23 -13.78
N LYS A 481 -14.53 -26.62 -12.82
CA LYS A 481 -15.72 -27.25 -12.20
C LYS A 481 -16.91 -27.31 -13.16
N PHE A 482 -17.08 -26.30 -14.01
CA PHE A 482 -18.07 -26.32 -15.08
C PHE A 482 -17.79 -27.45 -16.08
N SER A 483 -16.52 -27.69 -16.43
CA SER A 483 -16.11 -28.81 -17.30
C SER A 483 -16.37 -30.20 -16.69
N LEU A 484 -16.61 -30.27 -15.37
CA LEU A 484 -17.07 -31.48 -14.68
C LEU A 484 -18.60 -31.65 -14.72
N ASN A 485 -19.37 -30.79 -15.42
CA ASN A 485 -20.83 -30.89 -15.59
C ASN A 485 -21.58 -31.40 -14.34
N ILE A 486 -21.35 -30.75 -13.19
CA ILE A 486 -21.93 -31.15 -11.89
C ILE A 486 -23.46 -31.25 -11.95
N GLU A 487 -24.11 -30.54 -12.88
CA GLU A 487 -25.56 -30.53 -13.06
C GLU A 487 -26.16 -31.79 -13.71
N GLN A 488 -25.37 -32.67 -14.36
CA GLN A 488 -25.87 -33.82 -15.12
C GLN A 488 -25.70 -35.20 -14.45
N GLN A 489 -25.17 -35.28 -13.23
CA GLN A 489 -25.17 -36.48 -12.34
C GLN A 489 -24.66 -37.83 -12.90
N ASP A 490 -24.05 -37.89 -14.09
CA ASP A 490 -23.66 -39.15 -14.75
C ASP A 490 -22.13 -39.27 -15.01
N ILE A 491 -21.30 -38.53 -14.27
CA ILE A 491 -19.84 -38.60 -14.45
C ILE A 491 -19.23 -39.58 -13.45
N ASP A 492 -18.52 -40.57 -14.00
CA ASP A 492 -17.71 -41.51 -13.23
C ASP A 492 -16.55 -40.76 -12.53
N PRO A 493 -16.50 -40.70 -11.19
CA PRO A 493 -15.42 -40.07 -10.43
C PRO A 493 -14.05 -40.73 -10.66
N LEU A 494 -14.02 -41.94 -11.22
CA LEU A 494 -12.79 -42.66 -11.59
C LEU A 494 -12.36 -42.42 -13.05
N SER A 495 -13.08 -41.59 -13.79
CA SER A 495 -12.74 -41.24 -15.17
C SER A 495 -11.42 -40.47 -15.25
N LYS A 496 -10.70 -40.64 -16.38
CA LYS A 496 -9.46 -39.90 -16.66
C LYS A 496 -9.68 -38.38 -16.63
N HIS A 497 -10.85 -37.91 -17.06
CA HIS A 497 -11.23 -36.50 -17.07
C HIS A 497 -11.33 -35.94 -15.65
N PHE A 498 -12.08 -36.61 -14.75
CA PHE A 498 -12.20 -36.19 -13.36
C PHE A 498 -10.84 -36.14 -12.67
N CYS A 499 -10.03 -37.19 -12.84
CA CYS A 499 -8.68 -37.25 -12.24
C CYS A 499 -7.75 -36.15 -12.76
N SER A 500 -7.84 -35.79 -14.05
CA SER A 500 -7.04 -34.71 -14.64
C SER A 500 -7.39 -33.35 -14.04
N ILE A 501 -8.67 -33.11 -13.76
CA ILE A 501 -9.13 -31.87 -13.15
C ILE A 501 -8.66 -31.79 -11.69
N LEU A 502 -8.79 -32.87 -10.92
CA LEU A 502 -8.24 -32.94 -9.56
C LEU A 502 -6.72 -32.66 -9.55
N ASN A 503 -5.95 -33.27 -10.46
CA ASN A 503 -4.52 -32.98 -10.56
C ASN A 503 -4.25 -31.51 -10.89
N SER A 504 -5.09 -30.88 -11.72
CA SER A 504 -4.97 -29.46 -12.07
C SER A 504 -5.19 -28.57 -10.85
N VAL A 505 -6.22 -28.85 -10.04
CA VAL A 505 -6.52 -28.14 -8.79
C VAL A 505 -5.36 -28.26 -7.81
N VAL A 506 -4.87 -29.49 -7.57
CA VAL A 506 -3.74 -29.75 -6.66
C VAL A 506 -2.48 -29.03 -7.13
N TYR A 507 -2.19 -29.09 -8.43
CA TYR A 507 -1.02 -28.44 -9.01
C TYR A 507 -1.07 -26.91 -8.86
N ILE A 508 -2.21 -26.29 -9.15
CA ILE A 508 -2.37 -24.84 -8.98
C ILE A 508 -2.28 -24.46 -7.49
N ALA A 509 -2.85 -25.24 -6.58
CA ALA A 509 -2.73 -25.01 -5.14
C ALA A 509 -1.26 -25.04 -4.68
N ASP A 510 -0.48 -26.01 -5.16
CA ASP A 510 0.96 -26.09 -4.88
C ASP A 510 1.73 -24.89 -5.46
N VAL A 511 1.34 -24.40 -6.64
CA VAL A 511 1.94 -23.21 -7.26
C VAL A 511 1.62 -21.93 -6.49
N ILE A 512 0.35 -21.74 -6.07
CA ILE A 512 -0.07 -20.61 -5.24
C ILE A 512 0.75 -20.59 -3.93
N GLN A 513 0.93 -21.76 -3.29
CA GLN A 513 1.74 -21.91 -2.09
C GLN A 513 3.22 -21.52 -2.31
N GLN A 514 3.78 -21.84 -3.48
CA GLN A 514 5.14 -21.42 -3.84
C GLN A 514 5.22 -19.92 -4.12
N TRP A 515 4.21 -19.37 -4.83
CA TRP A 515 4.16 -17.96 -5.22
C TRP A 515 4.02 -17.02 -4.03
N LYS A 516 3.25 -17.41 -3.01
CA LYS A 516 3.15 -16.69 -1.73
C LYS A 516 4.53 -16.34 -1.13
N ASN A 517 5.54 -17.18 -1.38
CA ASN A 517 6.88 -17.00 -0.82
C ASN A 517 7.87 -16.29 -1.76
N ARG A 518 7.46 -15.88 -2.97
CA ARG A 518 8.34 -15.15 -3.91
C ARG A 518 8.45 -13.67 -3.52
N SER A 519 9.65 -13.10 -3.68
CA SER A 519 9.95 -11.70 -3.32
C SER A 519 9.04 -10.68 -3.99
N HIS A 520 8.65 -10.93 -5.25
CA HIS A 520 7.75 -10.07 -6.00
C HIS A 520 6.36 -10.00 -5.36
N TYR A 521 5.75 -11.14 -5.04
CA TYR A 521 4.43 -11.21 -4.41
C TYR A 521 4.46 -10.73 -2.94
N GLN A 522 5.56 -10.95 -2.22
CA GLN A 522 5.77 -10.36 -0.89
C GLN A 522 5.82 -8.84 -0.94
N ARG A 523 6.45 -8.26 -1.97
CA ARG A 523 6.43 -6.81 -2.19
C ARG A 523 5.03 -6.29 -2.47
N LEU A 524 4.25 -6.98 -3.30
CA LEU A 524 2.86 -6.60 -3.59
C LEU A 524 1.97 -6.70 -2.33
N GLN A 525 2.15 -7.74 -1.52
CA GLN A 525 1.49 -7.89 -0.23
C GLN A 525 1.81 -6.70 0.69
N TYR A 526 3.08 -6.36 0.83
CA TYR A 526 3.51 -5.21 1.63
C TYR A 526 2.87 -3.90 1.15
N LEU A 527 2.86 -3.64 -0.16
CA LEU A 527 2.24 -2.46 -0.76
C LEU A 527 0.72 -2.43 -0.51
N TYR A 528 0.06 -3.58 -0.61
CA TYR A 528 -1.36 -3.71 -0.33
C TYR A 528 -1.68 -3.42 1.15
N ASP A 529 -0.88 -3.95 2.08
CA ASP A 529 -1.06 -3.74 3.52
C ASP A 529 -0.82 -2.27 3.91
N GLU A 530 0.22 -1.64 3.36
CA GLU A 530 0.52 -0.22 3.54
C GLU A 530 -0.65 0.65 3.03
N TYR A 531 -1.20 0.31 1.86
CA TYR A 531 -2.35 0.99 1.29
C TYR A 531 -3.63 0.82 2.13
N LYS A 532 -3.87 -0.38 2.66
CA LYS A 532 -5.00 -0.67 3.58
C LYS A 532 -4.91 0.14 4.86
N VAL A 533 -3.71 0.28 5.43
CA VAL A 533 -3.46 1.12 6.61
C VAL A 533 -3.69 2.60 6.29
N PHE A 534 -3.23 3.07 5.13
CA PHE A 534 -3.40 4.44 4.69
C PHE A 534 -4.89 4.81 4.55
N ILE A 535 -5.69 4.00 3.85
CA ILE A 535 -7.14 4.25 3.69
C ILE A 535 -7.83 4.25 5.05
N LYS A 536 -7.50 3.31 5.94
CA LYS A 536 -8.08 3.24 7.29
C LYS A 536 -7.77 4.49 8.13
N LYS A 537 -6.63 5.13 7.89
CA LYS A 537 -6.16 6.29 8.66
C LYS A 537 -6.71 7.62 8.14
N TYR A 538 -6.84 7.79 6.83
CA TYR A 538 -7.17 9.08 6.22
C TYR A 538 -8.59 9.16 5.64
N GLY A 539 -9.27 8.02 5.43
CA GLY A 539 -10.56 7.96 4.75
C GLY A 539 -10.46 8.24 3.25
N THR A 540 -11.48 7.89 2.48
CA THR A 540 -11.54 8.14 1.02
C THR A 540 -11.72 9.62 0.66
N ASP A 541 -12.22 10.41 1.61
CA ASP A 541 -12.78 11.74 1.32
C ASP A 541 -11.81 12.91 1.61
N ASN A 542 -10.65 12.67 2.26
CA ASN A 542 -9.66 13.70 2.64
C ASN A 542 -8.26 13.40 2.07
N LEU A 543 -8.15 13.28 0.75
CA LEU A 543 -6.89 13.06 0.05
C LEU A 543 -6.27 14.40 -0.40
N ASP A 544 -5.55 15.08 0.49
CA ASP A 544 -4.72 16.25 0.15
C ASP A 544 -3.42 15.83 -0.57
N GLU A 545 -2.93 16.62 -1.54
CA GLU A 545 -1.71 16.36 -2.33
C GLU A 545 -0.45 16.09 -1.49
N GLU A 546 -0.34 16.68 -0.29
CA GLU A 546 0.79 16.47 0.62
C GLU A 546 0.79 15.06 1.25
N ASN A 547 -0.39 14.46 1.48
CA ASN A 547 -0.50 13.11 2.08
C ASN A 547 -0.24 12.00 1.05
N LEU A 548 -0.50 12.26 -0.24
CA LEU A 548 -0.30 11.35 -1.37
C LEU A 548 1.17 11.24 -1.80
N ASN A 549 1.91 12.36 -1.69
CA ASN A 549 3.34 12.41 -1.95
C ASN A 549 4.17 11.55 -0.98
N MET A 550 3.66 11.24 0.22
CA MET A 550 4.34 10.38 1.19
C MET A 550 4.41 8.90 0.80
N ILE A 551 3.54 8.42 -0.10
CA ILE A 551 3.50 7.00 -0.53
C ILE A 551 3.82 6.84 -2.03
N GLN A 552 4.15 7.94 -2.75
CA GLN A 552 4.31 7.91 -4.21
C GLN A 552 3.08 7.34 -4.94
N ILE A 553 1.88 7.58 -4.40
CA ILE A 553 0.63 7.12 -4.99
C ILE A 553 -0.06 8.33 -5.63
N ASP A 554 -0.42 8.18 -6.91
CA ASP A 554 -1.17 9.18 -7.65
C ASP A 554 -2.55 9.44 -7.01
N SER A 555 -2.90 10.71 -6.87
CA SER A 555 -4.06 11.21 -6.12
C SER A 555 -5.40 10.77 -6.69
N THR A 556 -5.45 10.58 -8.00
CA THR A 556 -6.63 10.19 -8.78
C THR A 556 -6.88 8.69 -8.75
N LEU A 557 -5.82 7.86 -8.78
CA LEU A 557 -5.92 6.41 -8.69
C LEU A 557 -6.26 5.92 -7.28
N ALA A 558 -5.96 6.71 -6.25
CA ALA A 558 -6.36 6.40 -4.90
C ALA A 558 -7.88 6.48 -4.69
N GLN A 559 -8.54 7.41 -5.39
CA GLN A 559 -10.00 7.59 -5.39
C GLN A 559 -10.73 6.50 -6.19
N GLN A 560 -10.10 5.97 -7.26
CA GLN A 560 -10.62 4.85 -8.04
C GLN A 560 -10.25 3.46 -7.49
N PHE A 561 -9.45 3.39 -6.42
CA PHE A 561 -9.27 2.16 -5.64
C PHE A 561 -10.55 1.90 -4.83
N ASP A 562 -11.63 1.65 -5.56
CA ASP A 562 -12.86 1.09 -5.05
C ASP A 562 -12.50 -0.32 -4.56
N LEU A 563 -12.06 -0.39 -3.31
CA LEU A 563 -11.99 -1.59 -2.47
C LEU A 563 -13.32 -2.36 -2.47
N ILE A 564 -14.37 -1.80 -3.05
CA ILE A 564 -15.63 -2.43 -3.35
C ILE A 564 -15.49 -3.75 -4.14
N GLN A 565 -14.50 -3.99 -5.00
CA GLN A 565 -14.41 -5.30 -5.67
C GLN A 565 -13.56 -6.34 -4.92
N LEU A 566 -12.47 -5.94 -4.26
CA LEU A 566 -11.68 -6.84 -3.41
C LEU A 566 -12.30 -7.08 -2.03
N ASN A 567 -13.43 -6.47 -1.67
CA ASN A 567 -13.96 -6.52 -0.30
C ASN A 567 -15.50 -6.72 -0.25
N LYS A 568 -16.21 -6.86 -1.38
CA LYS A 568 -17.69 -7.02 -1.37
C LYS A 568 -18.20 -8.43 -1.12
N GLU A 569 -17.37 -9.48 -1.19
CA GLU A 569 -17.86 -10.84 -0.89
C GLU A 569 -17.09 -11.56 0.21
N ASN A 570 -15.83 -11.20 0.49
CA ASN A 570 -15.04 -11.89 1.51
C ASN A 570 -14.57 -10.91 2.59
N ASN A 571 -14.92 -11.17 3.84
CA ASN A 571 -14.32 -10.52 5.01
C ASN A 571 -12.81 -10.81 5.01
N PHE A 572 -11.99 -9.99 4.33
CA PHE A 572 -10.54 -10.11 4.31
C PHE A 572 -9.92 -9.74 5.67
N VAL A 573 -10.07 -10.66 6.62
CA VAL A 573 -9.32 -10.80 7.88
C VAL A 573 -8.19 -11.84 7.70
N THR A 574 -7.81 -12.18 6.46
CA THR A 574 -6.74 -13.14 6.17
C THR A 574 -5.36 -12.47 6.14
N ALA A 575 -4.32 -13.25 6.45
CA ALA A 575 -2.94 -12.78 6.63
C ALA A 575 -2.17 -12.54 5.31
N SER A 576 -2.67 -13.05 4.17
CA SER A 576 -2.09 -12.85 2.84
C SER A 576 -3.15 -12.88 1.73
N ILE A 577 -2.93 -12.12 0.65
CA ILE A 577 -3.79 -12.04 -0.55
C ILE A 577 -4.03 -13.42 -1.19
N PHE A 578 -3.04 -14.31 -1.14
CA PHE A 578 -3.13 -15.66 -1.69
C PHE A 578 -3.73 -16.70 -0.73
N ASP A 579 -3.89 -16.38 0.56
CA ASP A 579 -4.37 -17.37 1.55
C ASP A 579 -5.80 -17.80 1.26
N HIS A 580 -6.63 -16.85 0.84
CA HIS A 580 -8.02 -17.12 0.47
C HIS A 580 -8.11 -18.02 -0.77
N LEU A 581 -7.37 -17.69 -1.84
CA LEU A 581 -7.31 -18.50 -3.06
C LEU A 581 -6.78 -19.91 -2.76
N LEU A 582 -5.76 -20.01 -1.91
CA LEU A 582 -5.22 -21.30 -1.51
C LEU A 582 -6.25 -22.13 -0.74
N GLU A 583 -6.97 -21.52 0.21
CA GLU A 583 -8.06 -22.17 0.96
C GLU A 583 -9.14 -22.69 0.01
N GLN A 584 -9.62 -21.85 -0.92
CA GLN A 584 -10.61 -22.28 -1.93
C GLN A 584 -10.17 -23.47 -2.77
N TYR A 585 -8.93 -23.46 -3.28
CA TYR A 585 -8.42 -24.60 -4.08
C TYR A 585 -8.25 -25.86 -3.23
N ARG A 586 -7.87 -25.74 -1.94
CA ARG A 586 -7.74 -26.90 -1.03
C ARG A 586 -9.09 -27.46 -0.60
N ASP A 587 -10.09 -26.61 -0.39
CA ASP A 587 -11.46 -27.04 -0.10
C ASP A 587 -12.06 -27.82 -1.28
N GLU A 588 -11.80 -27.37 -2.50
CA GLU A 588 -12.20 -28.08 -3.72
C GLU A 588 -11.44 -29.39 -3.93
N GLU A 589 -10.14 -29.44 -3.62
CA GLU A 589 -9.34 -30.67 -3.59
C GLU A 589 -9.94 -31.70 -2.60
N GLU A 590 -10.28 -31.26 -1.39
CA GLU A 590 -10.88 -32.13 -0.37
C GLU A 590 -12.27 -32.62 -0.81
N THR A 591 -13.08 -31.75 -1.40
CA THR A 591 -14.42 -32.09 -1.90
C THR A 591 -14.33 -33.15 -3.01
N ASP A 592 -13.46 -32.96 -4.00
CA ASP A 592 -13.26 -33.93 -5.09
C ASP A 592 -12.71 -35.27 -4.57
N CYS A 593 -11.78 -35.24 -3.62
CA CYS A 593 -11.28 -36.45 -2.96
C CYS A 593 -12.40 -37.20 -2.24
N ASN A 594 -13.27 -36.50 -1.51
CA ASN A 594 -14.40 -37.09 -0.81
C ASN A 594 -15.42 -37.71 -1.78
N ILE A 595 -15.66 -37.10 -2.95
CA ILE A 595 -16.51 -37.68 -4.00
C ILE A 595 -15.94 -39.01 -4.49
N ILE A 596 -14.63 -39.07 -4.79
CA ILE A 596 -13.95 -40.31 -5.21
C ILE A 596 -14.05 -41.38 -4.12
N VAL A 597 -13.72 -41.04 -2.87
CA VAL A 597 -13.75 -41.98 -1.73
C VAL A 597 -15.14 -42.56 -1.56
N ASN A 598 -16.18 -41.72 -1.51
CA ASN A 598 -17.58 -42.16 -1.34
C ASN A 598 -18.03 -43.08 -2.47
N HIS A 599 -17.67 -42.75 -3.72
CA HIS A 599 -17.99 -43.57 -4.88
C HIS A 599 -17.34 -44.96 -4.81
N ILE A 600 -16.03 -45.02 -4.52
CA ILE A 600 -15.29 -46.26 -4.38
C ILE A 600 -15.87 -47.11 -3.24
N VAL A 601 -16.10 -46.51 -2.06
CA VAL A 601 -16.65 -47.22 -0.90
C VAL A 601 -18.05 -47.78 -1.19
N SER A 602 -18.90 -47.04 -1.92
CA SER A 602 -20.22 -47.51 -2.35
C SER A 602 -20.15 -48.71 -3.30
N LEU A 603 -19.23 -48.67 -4.28
CA LEU A 603 -18.95 -49.80 -5.18
C LEU A 603 -18.47 -51.03 -4.40
N LEU A 604 -17.53 -50.86 -3.48
CA LEU A 604 -17.00 -51.94 -2.65
C LEU A 604 -18.07 -52.56 -1.75
N LYS A 605 -18.90 -51.74 -1.10
CA LYS A 605 -20.06 -52.20 -0.30
C LYS A 605 -21.03 -53.04 -1.12
N THR A 606 -21.22 -52.72 -2.39
CA THR A 606 -22.11 -53.46 -3.28
C THR A 606 -21.51 -54.82 -3.66
N LYS A 607 -20.21 -54.86 -3.98
CA LYS A 607 -19.48 -56.09 -4.34
C LYS A 607 -19.25 -57.00 -3.13
N SER A 608 -19.12 -56.45 -1.93
CA SER A 608 -18.83 -57.21 -0.70
C SER A 608 -20.02 -57.97 -0.11
N ARG A 609 -21.24 -57.76 -0.62
CA ARG A 609 -22.45 -58.42 -0.09
C ARG A 609 -22.37 -59.95 -0.07
N ARG A 610 -21.68 -60.56 -1.04
CA ARG A 610 -21.51 -62.02 -1.09
C ARG A 610 -20.53 -62.52 -0.02
N TYR A 611 -19.44 -61.78 0.21
CA TYR A 611 -18.43 -62.09 1.21
C TYR A 611 -18.94 -61.89 2.63
N ILE A 612 -19.73 -60.82 2.87
CA ILE A 612 -20.34 -60.56 4.18
C ILE A 612 -21.28 -61.70 4.59
N ASN A 613 -22.08 -62.22 3.66
CA ASN A 613 -23.07 -63.27 3.92
C ASN A 613 -22.47 -64.70 3.93
N GLU A 614 -21.15 -64.86 4.00
CA GLU A 614 -20.55 -66.18 4.15
C GLU A 614 -20.87 -66.81 5.52
N LYS A 615 -20.96 -68.15 5.54
CA LYS A 615 -21.30 -68.88 6.77
C LYS A 615 -20.05 -69.21 7.59
N TRP A 616 -19.46 -68.17 8.18
CA TRP A 616 -18.23 -68.24 9.00
C TRP A 616 -18.26 -69.27 10.13
N SER A 617 -19.44 -69.53 10.71
CA SER A 617 -19.65 -70.49 11.81
C SER A 617 -19.58 -71.96 11.39
N THR A 618 -19.70 -72.25 10.09
CA THR A 618 -19.84 -73.62 9.54
C THR A 618 -18.70 -74.02 8.62
N MET A 619 -17.62 -73.23 8.58
CA MET A 619 -16.48 -73.53 7.72
C MET A 619 -15.70 -74.76 8.23
N PRO A 620 -15.14 -75.60 7.32
CA PRO A 620 -14.33 -76.76 7.70
C PRO A 620 -13.07 -76.37 8.50
N ASN A 621 -12.57 -77.29 9.33
CA ASN A 621 -11.38 -77.03 10.14
C ASN A 621 -10.14 -76.86 9.22
N PRO A 622 -9.19 -75.95 9.52
CA PRO A 622 -7.96 -75.80 8.76
C PRO A 622 -7.17 -77.12 8.56
N LYS A 623 -7.34 -78.11 9.45
CA LYS A 623 -6.70 -79.43 9.36
C LYS A 623 -7.26 -80.32 8.23
N ASP A 624 -8.45 -80.01 7.72
CA ASP A 624 -9.13 -80.78 6.67
C ASP A 624 -8.77 -80.30 5.25
N TYR A 625 -8.00 -79.21 5.12
CA TYR A 625 -7.57 -78.63 3.85
C TYR A 625 -6.15 -79.08 3.45
N PHE A 626 -5.98 -79.50 2.19
CA PHE A 626 -4.65 -79.79 1.62
C PHE A 626 -3.85 -78.49 1.33
N ASN A 627 -4.54 -77.41 0.94
CA ASN A 627 -4.01 -76.04 0.76
C ASN A 627 -5.17 -75.05 0.95
N MET A 628 -5.00 -74.06 1.83
CA MET A 628 -5.98 -72.98 2.00
C MET A 628 -5.88 -71.98 0.84
N SER A 629 -7.03 -71.53 0.32
CA SER A 629 -7.12 -70.56 -0.79
C SER A 629 -7.99 -69.37 -0.38
N ILE A 630 -7.89 -68.26 -1.11
CA ILE A 630 -8.73 -67.08 -0.89
C ILE A 630 -10.20 -67.48 -1.09
N SER A 631 -11.10 -66.98 -0.24
CA SER A 631 -12.54 -67.23 -0.35
C SER A 631 -13.07 -66.77 -1.72
N PRO A 632 -13.79 -67.62 -2.49
CA PRO A 632 -14.25 -67.26 -3.83
C PRO A 632 -15.11 -65.99 -3.87
N SER A 633 -15.83 -65.69 -2.80
CA SER A 633 -16.65 -64.47 -2.67
C SER A 633 -15.83 -63.20 -2.39
N ALA A 634 -14.58 -63.32 -1.91
CA ALA A 634 -13.65 -62.21 -1.69
C ALA A 634 -12.91 -61.79 -2.97
N ILE A 635 -12.76 -62.72 -3.93
CA ILE A 635 -12.02 -62.49 -5.19
C ILE A 635 -12.60 -61.31 -5.98
N ASP A 636 -13.93 -61.19 -6.05
CA ASP A 636 -14.61 -60.11 -6.77
C ASP A 636 -14.24 -58.73 -6.20
N ILE A 637 -14.06 -58.62 -4.87
CA ILE A 637 -13.69 -57.36 -4.22
C ILE A 637 -12.20 -57.07 -4.40
N LEU A 638 -11.35 -58.09 -4.31
CA LEU A 638 -9.90 -57.97 -4.48
C LEU A 638 -9.53 -57.53 -5.90
N LEU A 639 -10.16 -58.10 -6.92
CA LEU A 639 -9.97 -57.70 -8.32
C LEU A 639 -10.45 -56.25 -8.56
N GLU A 640 -11.59 -55.87 -7.98
CA GLU A 640 -12.12 -54.52 -8.07
C GLU A 640 -11.17 -53.51 -7.40
N LEU A 641 -10.71 -53.77 -6.17
CA LEU A 641 -9.72 -52.93 -5.48
C LEU A 641 -8.42 -52.80 -6.26
N GLN A 642 -7.90 -53.90 -6.80
CA GLN A 642 -6.68 -53.87 -7.60
C GLN A 642 -6.84 -52.99 -8.84
N THR A 643 -8.00 -53.09 -9.51
CA THR A 643 -8.32 -52.30 -10.70
C THR A 643 -8.44 -50.81 -10.35
N ILE A 644 -9.19 -50.49 -9.29
CA ILE A 644 -9.37 -49.11 -8.82
C ILE A 644 -8.04 -48.50 -8.39
N PHE A 645 -7.26 -49.17 -7.56
CA PHE A 645 -5.98 -48.64 -7.08
C PHE A 645 -4.96 -48.49 -8.21
N SER A 646 -4.96 -49.41 -9.18
CA SER A 646 -4.13 -49.24 -10.39
C SER A 646 -4.59 -48.01 -11.17
N ASN A 647 -5.90 -47.83 -11.37
CA ASN A 647 -6.45 -46.67 -12.07
C ASN A 647 -6.10 -45.34 -11.36
N LEU A 648 -6.24 -45.28 -10.03
CA LEU A 648 -5.84 -44.11 -9.22
C LEU A 648 -4.33 -43.85 -9.34
N SER A 649 -3.50 -44.89 -9.33
CA SER A 649 -2.04 -44.73 -9.46
C SER A 649 -1.62 -44.25 -10.85
N ILE A 650 -2.39 -44.56 -11.90
CA ILE A 650 -2.14 -44.14 -13.27
C ILE A 650 -2.62 -42.70 -13.49
N ASN A 651 -3.81 -42.34 -12.99
CA ASN A 651 -4.42 -41.05 -13.32
C ASN A 651 -4.14 -39.94 -12.31
N LEU A 652 -3.86 -40.22 -11.03
CA LEU A 652 -3.68 -39.18 -9.99
C LEU A 652 -2.24 -39.02 -9.53
N VAL A 653 -1.89 -37.82 -9.06
CA VAL A 653 -0.59 -37.56 -8.40
C VAL A 653 -0.40 -38.47 -7.18
N LYS A 654 0.84 -38.90 -6.91
CA LYS A 654 1.19 -39.90 -5.89
C LYS A 654 0.65 -39.57 -4.50
N ASN A 655 0.75 -38.31 -4.07
CA ASN A 655 0.31 -37.87 -2.75
C ASN A 655 -1.21 -38.06 -2.58
N VAL A 656 -1.99 -37.54 -3.54
CA VAL A 656 -3.45 -37.65 -3.58
C VAL A 656 -3.90 -39.10 -3.72
N SER A 657 -3.24 -39.88 -4.58
CA SER A 657 -3.53 -41.31 -4.77
C SER A 657 -3.34 -42.11 -3.48
N ASN A 658 -2.24 -41.87 -2.75
CA ASN A 658 -1.97 -42.53 -1.47
C ASN A 658 -2.96 -42.11 -0.39
N GLU A 659 -3.35 -40.84 -0.37
CA GLU A 659 -4.34 -40.32 0.55
C GLU A 659 -5.73 -40.94 0.33
N ILE A 660 -6.22 -40.94 -0.91
CA ILE A 660 -7.50 -41.57 -1.26
C ILE A 660 -7.48 -43.05 -0.92
N ARG A 661 -6.39 -43.77 -1.23
CA ARG A 661 -6.22 -45.18 -0.87
C ARG A 661 -6.29 -45.40 0.64
N ALA A 662 -5.66 -44.54 1.43
CA ALA A 662 -5.70 -44.62 2.89
C ALA A 662 -7.13 -44.39 3.43
N ARG A 663 -7.81 -43.34 2.97
CA ARG A 663 -9.19 -43.00 3.35
C ARG A 663 -10.17 -44.13 2.99
N VAL A 664 -10.15 -44.60 1.73
CA VAL A 664 -11.00 -45.72 1.25
C VAL A 664 -10.79 -46.97 2.11
N THR A 665 -9.53 -47.30 2.40
CA THR A 665 -9.23 -48.51 3.15
C THR A 665 -9.68 -48.39 4.60
N MET A 666 -9.51 -47.23 5.23
CA MET A 666 -9.98 -47.00 6.59
C MET A 666 -11.51 -47.13 6.70
N GLU A 667 -12.26 -46.50 5.80
CA GLU A 667 -13.72 -46.59 5.79
C GLU A 667 -14.22 -48.00 5.47
N PHE A 668 -13.58 -48.69 4.53
CA PHE A 668 -13.96 -50.04 4.16
C PHE A 668 -13.57 -51.07 5.24
N ASP A 669 -12.44 -50.89 5.93
CA ASP A 669 -12.04 -51.70 7.09
C ASP A 669 -13.07 -51.60 8.21
N GLU A 670 -13.55 -50.39 8.50
CA GLU A 670 -14.62 -50.19 9.49
C GLU A 670 -15.94 -50.82 9.06
N TYR A 671 -16.28 -50.73 7.77
CA TYR A 671 -17.46 -51.39 7.23
C TYR A 671 -17.38 -52.92 7.35
N LEU A 672 -16.24 -53.53 6.99
CA LEU A 672 -16.03 -54.97 7.12
C LEU A 672 -16.03 -55.41 8.59
N PHE A 673 -15.40 -54.65 9.48
CA PHE A 673 -15.42 -54.94 10.92
C PHE A 673 -16.86 -54.98 11.46
N ASN A 674 -17.69 -53.99 11.11
CA ASN A 674 -19.07 -53.91 11.59
C ASN A 674 -19.96 -55.02 11.01
N TRP A 675 -19.82 -55.38 9.74
CA TRP A 675 -20.71 -56.34 9.08
C TRP A 675 -20.22 -57.79 9.10
N ILE A 676 -18.92 -58.02 9.29
CA ILE A 676 -18.36 -59.38 9.37
C ILE A 676 -18.10 -59.74 10.83
N VAL A 677 -17.24 -58.97 11.50
CA VAL A 677 -16.77 -59.32 12.85
C VAL A 677 -17.87 -59.13 13.89
N ASN A 678 -18.62 -58.02 13.84
CA ASN A 678 -19.68 -57.76 14.84
C ASN A 678 -21.00 -58.48 14.57
N ASP A 679 -21.28 -58.94 13.35
CA ASP A 679 -22.56 -59.57 13.01
C ASP A 679 -22.50 -61.11 13.06
N HIS A 680 -21.32 -61.70 12.84
CA HIS A 680 -21.15 -63.15 12.74
C HIS A 680 -20.47 -63.77 13.95
N THR A 681 -20.57 -65.10 14.08
CA THR A 681 -19.79 -65.91 15.03
C THR A 681 -18.86 -66.84 14.26
N PHE A 682 -17.69 -67.12 14.82
CA PHE A 682 -16.61 -67.82 14.13
C PHE A 682 -16.32 -69.17 14.79
N ASN A 683 -16.16 -70.21 13.98
CA ASN A 683 -15.48 -71.43 14.42
C ASN A 683 -13.97 -71.35 14.07
N GLU A 684 -13.16 -72.32 14.51
CA GLU A 684 -11.71 -72.35 14.24
C GLU A 684 -11.39 -72.29 12.73
N GLY A 685 -12.25 -72.92 11.90
CA GLY A 685 -12.24 -72.88 10.44
C GLY A 685 -12.38 -71.47 9.87
N GLY A 686 -13.49 -70.81 10.19
CA GLY A 686 -13.84 -69.49 9.69
C GLY A 686 -12.94 -68.38 10.20
N ALA A 687 -12.47 -68.46 11.45
CA ALA A 687 -11.46 -67.55 11.97
C ALA A 687 -10.14 -67.67 11.18
N SER A 688 -9.71 -68.90 10.89
CA SER A 688 -8.49 -69.16 10.11
C SER A 688 -8.62 -68.71 8.66
N GLN A 689 -9.78 -68.92 8.03
CA GLN A 689 -10.07 -68.47 6.67
C GLN A 689 -10.12 -66.94 6.58
N PHE A 690 -10.77 -66.26 7.52
CA PHE A 690 -10.82 -64.80 7.59
C PHE A 690 -9.42 -64.18 7.74
N LEU A 691 -8.58 -64.75 8.62
CA LEU A 691 -7.18 -64.34 8.77
C LEU A 691 -6.39 -64.57 7.47
N PHE A 692 -6.64 -65.68 6.77
CA PHE A 692 -5.98 -65.98 5.51
C PHE A 692 -6.35 -65.00 4.41
N ASP A 693 -7.64 -64.69 4.26
CA ASP A 693 -8.13 -63.71 3.29
C ASP A 693 -7.54 -62.31 3.54
N ILE A 694 -7.38 -61.92 4.81
CA ILE A 694 -6.73 -60.65 5.17
C ILE A 694 -5.24 -60.64 4.87
N ASN A 695 -4.51 -61.67 5.30
CA ASN A 695 -3.06 -61.71 5.18
C ASN A 695 -2.56 -62.04 3.77
N ARG A 696 -3.40 -62.64 2.91
CA ARG A 696 -3.01 -63.01 1.53
C ARG A 696 -3.74 -62.21 0.46
N GLY A 697 -4.96 -61.73 0.71
CA GLY A 697 -5.73 -60.90 -0.20
C GLY A 697 -5.45 -59.41 0.02
N TRP A 698 -5.98 -58.85 1.12
CA TRP A 698 -5.98 -57.41 1.36
C TRP A 698 -4.58 -56.81 1.53
N SER A 699 -3.68 -57.51 2.23
CA SER A 699 -2.29 -57.06 2.45
C SER A 699 -1.44 -57.00 1.18
N ARG A 700 -1.73 -57.83 0.16
CA ARG A 700 -0.97 -57.86 -1.10
C ARG A 700 -1.36 -56.76 -2.08
N ILE A 701 -2.61 -56.30 -2.00
CA ILE A 701 -3.10 -55.17 -2.82
C ILE A 701 -2.55 -53.86 -2.27
N ALA A 702 -2.30 -53.79 -0.96
CA ALA A 702 -1.57 -52.72 -0.31
C ALA A 702 -0.05 -52.84 -0.58
N ASN A 703 0.41 -52.65 -1.83
CA ASN A 703 1.83 -52.62 -2.18
C ASN A 703 2.64 -51.72 -1.19
N ASP A 704 3.81 -52.23 -0.75
CA ASP A 704 4.89 -51.80 0.17
C ASP A 704 4.90 -50.43 0.91
N HIS A 705 4.11 -49.43 0.52
CA HIS A 705 4.10 -48.11 1.18
C HIS A 705 2.93 -47.90 2.14
N VAL A 706 2.02 -48.87 2.28
CA VAL A 706 0.89 -48.79 3.20
C VAL A 706 0.67 -50.13 3.92
N SER A 707 1.70 -50.62 4.60
CA SER A 707 1.71 -51.86 5.39
C SER A 707 0.76 -51.85 6.61
N GLN A 708 -0.11 -50.85 6.72
CA GLN A 708 -1.04 -50.57 7.83
C GLN A 708 -2.49 -50.41 7.34
N LEU A 709 -2.84 -51.04 6.23
CA LEU A 709 -4.22 -51.03 5.71
C LEU A 709 -5.01 -52.22 6.26
N PHE A 710 -6.27 -51.98 6.62
CA PHE A 710 -7.18 -52.96 7.28
C PHE A 710 -6.81 -53.36 8.71
N ASN A 711 -6.38 -52.40 9.53
CA ASN A 711 -5.90 -52.68 10.89
C ASN A 711 -6.97 -53.28 11.81
N LYS A 712 -8.22 -52.79 11.78
CA LYS A 712 -9.28 -53.30 12.67
C LYS A 712 -9.63 -54.75 12.32
N CYS A 713 -9.79 -55.07 11.03
CA CYS A 713 -10.05 -56.44 10.61
C CYS A 713 -8.87 -57.38 10.89
N ARG A 714 -7.63 -56.92 10.67
CA ARG A 714 -6.41 -57.71 10.95
C ARG A 714 -6.27 -58.04 12.43
N GLU A 715 -6.41 -57.03 13.30
CA GLU A 715 -6.36 -57.23 14.76
C GLU A 715 -7.51 -58.11 15.25
N SER A 716 -8.69 -57.97 14.66
CA SER A 716 -9.83 -58.85 14.97
C SER A 716 -9.55 -60.30 14.58
N ALA A 717 -8.98 -60.52 13.39
CA ALA A 717 -8.61 -61.86 12.93
C ALA A 717 -7.53 -62.52 13.80
N LEU A 718 -6.57 -61.73 14.32
CA LEU A 718 -5.58 -62.20 15.30
C LEU A 718 -6.23 -62.65 16.61
N LEU A 719 -7.20 -61.88 17.13
CA LEU A 719 -7.97 -62.24 18.32
C LEU A 719 -8.82 -63.51 18.13
N LEU A 720 -9.44 -63.64 16.95
CA LEU A 720 -10.29 -64.80 16.62
C LEU A 720 -9.48 -66.09 16.44
N THR A 721 -8.21 -66.01 16.02
CA THR A 721 -7.34 -67.17 15.76
C THR A 721 -6.38 -67.51 16.90
N MET A 722 -6.39 -66.71 17.98
CA MET A 722 -5.54 -66.91 19.13
C MET A 722 -5.79 -68.27 19.82
N PRO A 723 -4.76 -68.95 20.37
CA PRO A 723 -4.95 -70.17 21.14
C PRO A 723 -5.96 -70.01 22.28
N ILE A 724 -6.82 -71.01 22.49
CA ILE A 724 -7.94 -70.92 23.44
C ILE A 724 -7.50 -70.58 24.88
N GLY A 725 -6.36 -71.11 25.32
CA GLY A 725 -5.81 -70.80 26.66
C GLY A 725 -5.41 -69.32 26.80
N SER A 726 -4.80 -68.73 25.78
CA SER A 726 -4.46 -67.31 25.75
C SER A 726 -5.71 -66.43 25.64
N ALA A 727 -6.74 -66.90 24.93
CA ALA A 727 -8.01 -66.21 24.79
C ALA A 727 -8.80 -66.14 26.11
N LEU A 728 -8.86 -67.22 26.88
CA LEU A 728 -9.50 -67.24 28.20
C LEU A 728 -8.79 -66.30 29.18
N LEU A 729 -7.45 -66.31 29.21
CA LEU A 729 -6.68 -65.38 30.05
C LEU A 729 -6.93 -63.91 29.69
N LEU A 730 -7.04 -63.61 28.39
CA LEU A 730 -7.35 -62.26 27.92
C LEU A 730 -8.78 -61.85 28.28
N VAL A 731 -9.76 -62.75 28.17
CA VAL A 731 -11.15 -62.51 28.58
C VAL A 731 -11.24 -62.25 30.08
N ASP A 732 -10.58 -63.07 30.91
CA ASP A 732 -10.54 -62.89 32.37
C ASP A 732 -9.90 -61.55 32.75
N ALA A 733 -8.81 -61.18 32.09
CA ALA A 733 -8.13 -59.91 32.31
C ALA A 733 -9.00 -58.70 31.89
N LEU A 734 -9.72 -58.80 30.75
CA LEU A 734 -10.67 -57.78 30.29
C LEU A 734 -11.88 -57.63 31.23
N GLN A 735 -12.42 -58.74 31.76
CA GLN A 735 -13.53 -58.72 32.71
C GLN A 735 -13.13 -58.15 34.07
N GLN A 736 -11.91 -58.43 34.54
CA GLN A 736 -11.34 -57.81 35.74
C GLN A 736 -11.19 -56.29 35.56
N GLU A 737 -10.72 -55.83 34.39
CA GLU A 737 -10.63 -54.39 34.13
C GLU A 737 -11.99 -53.69 34.01
N LEU A 738 -12.95 -54.29 33.31
CA LEU A 738 -14.31 -53.74 33.17
C LEU A 738 -15.03 -53.66 34.53
N SER A 739 -14.84 -54.66 35.39
CA SER A 739 -15.37 -54.64 36.76
C SER A 739 -14.70 -53.55 37.61
N ILE A 740 -13.38 -53.38 37.52
CA ILE A 740 -12.65 -52.28 38.19
C ILE A 740 -13.12 -50.90 37.71
N LYS A 741 -13.31 -50.70 36.39
CA LYS A 741 -13.80 -49.43 35.81
C LYS A 741 -15.25 -49.12 36.16
N SER A 742 -16.11 -50.13 36.31
CA SER A 742 -17.51 -49.94 36.76
C SER A 742 -17.63 -49.58 38.25
N LEU A 743 -16.68 -50.02 39.08
CA LEU A 743 -16.57 -49.67 40.49
C LEU A 743 -15.96 -48.28 40.73
N SER A 744 -15.22 -47.73 39.75
CA SER A 744 -14.51 -46.45 39.86
C SER A 744 -15.28 -45.22 39.33
N ASN A 745 -16.62 -45.24 39.32
CA ASN A 745 -17.45 -44.07 39.01
C ASN A 745 -17.41 -42.94 40.08
N VAL A 746 -16.39 -42.93 40.94
CA VAL A 746 -16.12 -41.84 41.87
C VAL A 746 -14.86 -41.11 41.42
N SER A 747 -15.02 -39.83 41.07
CA SER A 747 -13.96 -38.90 40.69
C SER A 747 -12.85 -38.81 41.74
N SER A 748 -11.68 -39.37 41.44
CA SER A 748 -10.42 -38.97 42.07
C SER A 748 -9.26 -39.19 41.10
N LYS A 749 -8.64 -38.07 40.71
CA LYS A 749 -7.55 -37.94 39.71
C LYS A 749 -6.18 -38.48 40.15
N ASP A 750 -6.08 -39.24 41.24
CA ASP A 750 -4.79 -39.69 41.78
C ASP A 750 -4.75 -41.21 41.96
N SER A 751 -4.50 -41.93 40.87
CA SER A 751 -3.82 -43.24 40.90
C SER A 751 -3.26 -43.58 39.52
N LEU A 752 -2.01 -43.18 39.29
CA LEU A 752 -1.14 -43.70 38.23
C LEU A 752 -0.76 -45.16 38.54
N VAL A 753 -1.73 -46.07 38.48
CA VAL A 753 -1.42 -47.47 38.22
C VAL A 753 -1.75 -47.67 36.75
N SER A 754 -0.72 -47.64 35.90
CA SER A 754 -0.84 -48.08 34.52
C SER A 754 -1.42 -49.47 34.55
N SER A 755 -2.67 -49.64 34.11
CA SER A 755 -3.21 -50.96 33.99
C SER A 755 -2.34 -51.73 32.96
N PRO A 756 -1.98 -53.00 33.22
CA PRO A 756 -1.07 -53.74 32.34
C PRO A 756 -1.75 -54.18 31.03
N LEU A 757 -3.07 -53.98 30.89
CA LEU A 757 -3.85 -54.51 29.77
C LEU A 757 -3.60 -53.79 28.43
N PRO A 758 -3.49 -52.45 28.35
CA PRO A 758 -3.09 -51.78 27.12
C PRO A 758 -1.70 -52.22 26.64
N SER A 759 -0.76 -52.45 27.58
CA SER A 759 0.58 -52.99 27.26
C SER A 759 0.48 -54.43 26.75
N ALA A 760 -0.33 -55.28 27.38
CA ALA A 760 -0.54 -56.66 26.95
C ALA A 760 -1.22 -56.75 25.56
N LEU A 761 -2.21 -55.90 25.28
CA LEU A 761 -2.85 -55.83 23.96
C LEU A 761 -1.85 -55.35 22.89
N HIS A 762 -1.02 -54.35 23.20
CA HIS A 762 0.04 -53.89 22.30
C HIS A 762 1.14 -54.94 22.07
N GLU A 763 1.54 -55.70 23.10
CA GLU A 763 2.47 -56.83 22.97
C GLU A 763 1.91 -57.97 22.09
N MET A 764 0.58 -58.10 22.05
CA MET A 764 -0.14 -59.03 21.18
C MET A 764 -0.39 -58.48 19.76
N GLY A 765 0.10 -57.28 19.46
CA GLY A 765 -0.02 -56.65 18.14
C GLY A 765 -1.36 -55.96 17.87
N ILE A 766 -2.12 -55.65 18.92
CA ILE A 766 -3.41 -54.95 18.86
C ILE A 766 -3.18 -53.50 19.25
N HIS A 767 -3.32 -52.58 18.31
CA HIS A 767 -3.06 -51.16 18.49
C HIS A 767 -4.27 -50.26 18.18
N HIS A 768 -5.26 -50.76 17.43
CA HIS A 768 -6.36 -49.96 16.89
C HIS A 768 -7.73 -50.36 17.46
N LEU A 769 -7.90 -51.57 17.99
CA LEU A 769 -9.10 -51.97 18.73
C LEU A 769 -9.07 -51.43 20.16
N SER A 770 -10.21 -50.88 20.62
CA SER A 770 -10.39 -50.55 22.04
C SER A 770 -10.50 -51.80 22.89
N GLU A 771 -10.23 -51.72 24.19
CA GLU A 771 -10.38 -52.84 25.13
C GLU A 771 -11.78 -53.47 25.06
N PHE A 772 -12.82 -52.62 24.99
CA PHE A 772 -14.20 -53.06 24.82
C PHE A 772 -14.42 -53.74 23.46
N GLY A 773 -13.82 -53.20 22.38
CA GLY A 773 -13.84 -53.82 21.05
C GLY A 773 -13.17 -55.19 21.04
N ALA A 774 -11.99 -55.33 21.65
CA ALA A 774 -11.29 -56.61 21.76
C ALA A 774 -12.13 -57.65 22.53
N GLY A 775 -12.78 -57.24 23.62
CA GLY A 775 -13.72 -58.09 24.36
C GLY A 775 -14.91 -58.54 23.52
N GLN A 776 -15.50 -57.65 22.71
CA GLN A 776 -16.59 -58.00 21.80
C GLN A 776 -16.16 -59.00 20.74
N VAL A 777 -14.96 -58.84 20.15
CA VAL A 777 -14.43 -59.77 19.14
C VAL A 777 -14.25 -61.18 19.73
N LEU A 778 -13.72 -61.28 20.96
CA LEU A 778 -13.53 -62.58 21.63
C LEU A 778 -14.85 -63.31 21.90
N GLN A 779 -15.91 -62.56 22.26
CA GLN A 779 -17.26 -63.12 22.45
C GLN A 779 -17.86 -63.70 21.16
N ARG A 780 -17.29 -63.43 19.99
CA ARG A 780 -17.75 -64.00 18.71
C ARG A 780 -17.18 -65.37 18.41
N ARG A 781 -16.25 -65.88 19.22
CA ARG A 781 -15.70 -67.21 19.02
C ARG A 781 -16.60 -68.28 19.62
N LEU A 782 -16.99 -69.27 18.81
CA LEU A 782 -17.89 -70.35 19.22
C LEU A 782 -17.28 -71.28 20.28
N ASP A 783 -15.96 -71.37 20.35
CA ASP A 783 -15.25 -72.15 21.35
C ASP A 783 -15.28 -71.51 22.75
N LEU A 784 -15.42 -70.18 22.83
CA LEU A 784 -15.56 -69.45 24.10
C LEU A 784 -17.02 -69.27 24.52
N THR A 785 -17.96 -69.19 23.59
CA THR A 785 -19.40 -69.07 23.92
C THR A 785 -20.04 -70.36 24.39
N ASN A 786 -19.41 -71.51 24.10
CA ASN A 786 -19.88 -72.84 24.51
C ASN A 786 -19.10 -73.41 25.72
N CYS A 787 -18.24 -72.61 26.35
CA CYS A 787 -17.48 -72.97 27.56
C CYS A 787 -18.20 -72.56 28.84
#